data_AF-A0A8J8T664-F1
#
_entry.id   AF-A0A8J8T664-F1
#
_cell.length_a   1.000
_cell.length_b   1.000
_cell.length_c   1.000
_cell.angle_alpha   90.00
_cell.angle_beta   90.00
_cell.angle_gamma   90.00
#
_symmetry.space_group_name_H-M   'P 1'
#
loop_
_entity.id
_entity.type
_entity.pdbx_description
1 polymer ?
#
loop_
_entity_poly.entity_id
_entity_poly.type
_entity_poly.pdbx_seq_one_letter_code
_entity_poly.pdbx_strand_id
1 'polypeptide(L)'
;MILSFDKDQRVLVLPLVEVTINDQVRRLDEWAEIKNNDKLHFPNAAHLDKSPVVYSVMIVDPEQIELQAIAKSFIQNTMNSKYLQISAKVKNPKKPRDHQPWTVDEMQKLKKCLLTFGVGRWSKCRSYIKASCSSLASKNDDEMRCYTNYFLLYLANSLSDEKNLQDSILDMIDIRDDDIKIEISAHDFADNFAKLAIKWAKRLNLLKTLTLLVRQYRQAQKKFRTIPFQVQDPKLQKLYDQNINLLNFIPQSQLENGKAATVWTRKFDVDLIIGNYDHGFCMYHYILKDENLTFKEANQCEYLPDKLTCRLKQLMKNVRVYSMTHDNKFEFEKPEDLKETKETTGLSLLEKNTLYEVLINYGIPVSVTDESKEDYQLLLILFTKYMKDEDAETKIDGERIKNLERFIQSLNTMSAKIINEYRPHVTEILKQWKEEDEKDKSSDSSSDNDKASAQKSTRSITPPSKGPHGKKDEEEVNDFRIDKERIKAAHEFEKQCNRLVYDPDSDGFNFGYERALTFKVRTNLFKIIRKEILSNNFKLFDQCVENLNTKLKEDRELQQCKLPEEWICDKHDRYLLKAVSENGLQFLGKLKQNADYGYDAIHVPKKRLQKRLEDLCLFFKDHLVKFRKVSAVKPGDLSTGQTQIDPKKNFNKINVDRDEFGNIKYPIVVSPTLQILNLGVIEWERPNYHSEKNFFPIGFKSVREYTSMFRVGQRCSYICEILDGGARPLFKVTCSEDPEHPLVRDSSSGVWIDICKRINEIQGNKRTNVTVSGPDRYGLAEPGVNQLLQCFPNAERCQKYRMT
;
A
#
# COMPACT_ATOMS: atom_id res chain seq x y z
N MET A 1 13.00 57.97 -16.60
CA MET A 1 13.89 57.22 -15.69
C MET A 1 13.09 56.86 -14.46
N ILE A 2 13.02 55.59 -14.07
CA ILE A 2 12.45 55.21 -12.78
C ILE A 2 13.56 55.42 -11.76
N LEU A 3 13.37 56.38 -10.85
CA LEU A 3 14.32 56.71 -9.79
C LEU A 3 13.82 56.03 -8.50
N SER A 4 14.58 55.05 -8.02
CA SER A 4 14.41 54.50 -6.67
C SER A 4 15.33 55.26 -5.73
N PHE A 5 14.79 55.74 -4.60
CA PHE A 5 15.54 56.47 -3.59
C PHE A 5 16.07 55.53 -2.51
N ASP A 6 17.35 55.66 -2.16
CA ASP A 6 17.90 55.10 -0.92
C ASP A 6 18.11 56.23 0.12
N LYS A 7 18.19 55.87 1.41
CA LYS A 7 18.24 56.77 2.57
C LYS A 7 19.40 57.78 2.55
N ASP A 8 20.42 57.55 1.72
CA ASP A 8 21.63 58.38 1.61
C ASP A 8 21.63 59.30 0.35
N GLN A 9 20.48 59.62 -0.24
CA GLN A 9 20.34 60.47 -1.44
C GLN A 9 21.10 60.00 -2.70
N ARG A 10 21.44 58.71 -2.77
CA ARG A 10 22.02 58.09 -3.97
C ARG A 10 20.91 57.59 -4.89
N VAL A 11 21.04 57.87 -6.18
CA VAL A 11 20.08 57.45 -7.21
C VAL A 11 20.66 56.25 -7.95
N LEU A 12 19.94 55.13 -7.88
CA LEU A 12 20.25 53.94 -8.68
C LEU A 12 19.57 54.09 -10.05
N VAL A 13 20.36 54.50 -11.05
CA VAL A 13 19.90 54.56 -12.44
C VAL A 13 19.97 53.15 -13.01
N LEU A 14 18.82 52.47 -13.13
CA LEU A 14 18.76 51.18 -13.79
C LEU A 14 19.07 51.36 -15.29
N PRO A 15 20.05 50.62 -15.87
CA PRO A 15 20.47 50.82 -17.24
C PRO A 15 19.42 50.21 -18.16
N LEU A 16 18.46 51.02 -18.60
CA LEU A 16 17.39 50.56 -19.49
C LEU A 16 17.43 51.20 -20.89
N VAL A 17 18.42 52.06 -21.18
CA VAL A 17 18.57 52.62 -22.53
C VAL A 17 20.05 52.72 -22.89
N GLU A 18 20.43 52.08 -24.00
CA GLU A 18 21.66 52.37 -24.73
C GLU A 18 21.58 53.81 -25.26
N VAL A 19 22.46 54.69 -24.78
CA VAL A 19 22.48 56.09 -25.23
C VAL A 19 23.56 56.24 -26.28
N THR A 20 23.17 56.75 -27.45
CA THR A 20 24.10 57.07 -28.53
C THR A 20 24.66 58.47 -28.31
N ILE A 21 25.97 58.58 -28.12
CA ILE A 21 26.68 59.85 -27.93
C ILE A 21 27.75 59.91 -29.03
N ASN A 22 27.67 60.94 -29.89
CA ASN A 22 28.54 61.10 -31.06
C ASN A 22 28.64 59.83 -31.91
N ASP A 23 27.49 59.26 -32.27
CA ASP A 23 27.35 58.03 -33.08
C ASP A 23 27.97 56.76 -32.49
N GLN A 24 28.34 56.76 -31.20
CA GLN A 24 28.73 55.56 -30.47
C GLN A 24 27.72 55.21 -29.39
N VAL A 25 27.24 53.97 -29.42
CA VAL A 25 26.30 53.42 -28.43
C VAL A 25 27.06 53.04 -27.16
N ARG A 26 26.68 53.57 -26.00
CA ARG A 26 27.30 53.21 -24.71
C ARG A 26 26.28 52.87 -23.63
N ARG A 27 26.69 51.96 -22.73
CA ARG A 27 25.96 51.52 -21.54
C ARG A 27 26.43 52.33 -20.33
N LEU A 28 25.50 52.86 -19.54
CA LEU A 28 25.79 53.58 -18.30
C LEU A 28 25.58 52.61 -17.12
N ASP A 29 26.64 51.99 -16.63
CA ASP A 29 26.58 50.97 -15.57
C ASP A 29 26.89 51.51 -14.15
N GLU A 30 26.62 52.79 -13.86
CA GLU A 30 26.97 53.38 -12.55
C GLU A 30 25.91 54.33 -11.95
N TRP A 31 26.01 54.54 -10.64
CA TRP A 31 25.14 55.36 -9.78
C TRP A 31 25.36 56.87 -10.00
N ALA A 32 24.33 57.68 -9.70
CA ALA A 32 24.38 59.14 -9.82
C ALA A 32 24.08 59.81 -8.46
N GLU A 33 24.71 60.96 -8.23
CA GLU A 33 24.48 61.82 -7.06
C GLU A 33 23.67 63.06 -7.44
N ILE A 34 22.66 63.40 -6.65
CA ILE A 34 21.91 64.64 -6.80
C ILE A 34 22.68 65.76 -6.12
N LYS A 35 22.98 66.85 -6.85
CA LYS A 35 23.42 68.11 -6.24
C LYS A 35 22.29 69.13 -6.32
N ASN A 36 22.20 69.97 -5.29
CA ASN A 36 21.12 70.96 -5.09
C ASN A 36 20.67 71.63 -6.40
N ASN A 37 19.34 71.64 -6.62
CA ASN A 37 18.59 72.14 -7.79
C ASN A 37 18.51 71.20 -9.00
N ASP A 38 17.93 70.01 -8.83
CA ASP A 38 17.44 69.11 -9.91
C ASP A 38 18.50 68.63 -10.92
N LYS A 39 19.79 68.65 -10.54
CA LYS A 39 20.90 68.25 -11.40
C LYS A 39 21.54 66.96 -10.90
N LEU A 40 21.59 65.96 -11.79
CA LEU A 40 22.25 64.68 -11.56
C LEU A 40 23.72 64.76 -11.99
N HIS A 41 24.63 64.30 -11.11
CA HIS A 41 26.07 64.23 -11.34
C HIS A 41 26.53 62.78 -11.37
N PHE A 42 27.24 62.38 -12.43
CA PHE A 42 27.80 61.04 -12.59
C PHE A 42 29.30 61.07 -12.23
N PRO A 43 29.75 60.38 -11.18
CA PRO A 43 31.10 60.57 -10.63
C PRO A 43 32.25 60.08 -11.52
N ASN A 44 31.98 59.22 -12.51
CA ASN A 44 33.01 58.47 -13.25
C ASN A 44 33.06 58.79 -14.75
N ALA A 45 32.69 60.01 -15.12
CA ALA A 45 32.79 60.53 -16.48
C ALA A 45 34.22 61.03 -16.81
N ALA A 46 35.27 60.25 -16.55
CA ALA A 46 36.66 60.65 -16.81
C ALA A 46 37.02 60.75 -18.31
N HIS A 47 36.08 60.48 -19.22
CA HIS A 47 36.30 60.48 -20.68
C HIS A 47 35.43 61.49 -21.44
N LEU A 48 34.75 62.41 -20.77
CA LEU A 48 33.98 63.47 -21.43
C LEU A 48 34.81 64.74 -21.53
N ASP A 49 35.42 64.91 -22.70
CA ASP A 49 36.09 66.15 -23.09
C ASP A 49 35.05 67.29 -23.12
N LYS A 50 35.31 68.31 -22.29
CA LYS A 50 34.80 69.68 -22.29
C LYS A 50 33.33 69.89 -22.75
N SER A 51 32.38 69.60 -21.87
CA SER A 51 31.27 70.50 -21.46
C SER A 51 30.27 69.76 -20.55
N PRO A 52 29.82 70.34 -19.42
CA PRO A 52 28.79 69.71 -18.60
C PRO A 52 27.44 69.77 -19.32
N VAL A 53 26.96 68.63 -19.82
CA VAL A 53 25.60 68.49 -20.37
C VAL A 53 24.62 68.50 -19.20
N VAL A 54 23.80 69.55 -19.12
CA VAL A 54 22.77 69.72 -18.09
C VAL A 54 21.47 69.07 -18.58
N TYR A 55 20.94 68.12 -17.81
CA TYR A 55 19.63 67.51 -18.09
C TYR A 55 18.58 68.09 -17.13
N SER A 56 17.44 68.53 -17.66
CA SER A 56 16.27 68.92 -16.86
C SER A 56 15.36 67.70 -16.65
N VAL A 57 15.03 67.40 -15.41
CA VAL A 57 14.11 66.30 -15.05
C VAL A 57 12.82 66.89 -14.51
N MET A 58 11.67 66.49 -15.07
CA MET A 58 10.36 66.80 -14.47
C MET A 58 10.12 65.85 -13.29
N ILE A 59 10.02 66.41 -12.08
CA ILE A 59 9.54 65.69 -10.90
C ILE A 59 8.03 65.91 -10.85
N VAL A 60 7.25 64.85 -11.02
CA VAL A 60 5.79 64.91 -10.92
C VAL A 60 5.36 64.37 -9.55
N ASP A 61 4.46 65.11 -8.91
CA ASP A 61 3.91 64.85 -7.58
C ASP A 61 3.30 63.43 -7.48
N PRO A 62 3.58 62.63 -6.42
CA PRO A 62 3.18 61.23 -6.35
C PRO A 62 1.66 60.99 -6.35
N GLU A 63 0.84 62.02 -6.09
CA GLU A 63 -0.61 61.90 -5.95
C GLU A 63 -1.39 62.07 -7.27
N GLN A 64 -0.76 62.47 -8.38
CA GLN A 64 -1.48 62.79 -9.62
C GLN A 64 -1.33 61.80 -10.79
N ILE A 65 -0.72 60.62 -10.62
CA ILE A 65 -0.67 59.66 -11.73
C ILE A 65 -1.07 58.25 -11.27
N GLU A 66 -2.01 57.66 -12.01
CA GLU A 66 -2.36 56.23 -12.11
C GLU A 66 -1.15 55.35 -12.57
N LEU A 67 0.03 55.57 -12.02
CA LEU A 67 1.28 54.86 -12.34
C LEU A 67 1.28 53.42 -11.84
N GLN A 68 0.33 53.00 -10.99
CA GLN A 68 0.26 51.61 -10.53
C GLN A 68 -0.10 50.63 -11.66
N ALA A 69 -0.83 51.06 -12.69
CA ALA A 69 -1.15 50.21 -13.83
C ALA A 69 0.02 50.15 -14.83
N ILE A 70 0.62 51.31 -15.14
CA ILE A 70 1.71 51.40 -16.11
C ILE A 70 2.99 50.80 -15.53
N ALA A 71 3.37 51.09 -14.27
CA ALA A 71 4.55 50.51 -13.64
C ALA A 71 4.44 49.00 -13.41
N LYS A 72 3.25 48.46 -13.04
CA LYS A 72 3.05 47.00 -12.99
C LYS A 72 3.15 46.36 -14.37
N SER A 73 2.61 47.01 -15.41
CA SER A 73 2.72 46.52 -16.79
C SER A 73 4.15 46.59 -17.34
N PHE A 74 4.92 47.62 -16.98
CA PHE A 74 6.31 47.80 -17.42
C PHE A 74 7.29 46.90 -16.64
N ILE A 75 7.09 46.71 -15.34
CA ILE A 75 7.91 45.80 -14.51
C ILE A 75 7.62 44.33 -14.86
N GLN A 76 6.38 43.97 -15.22
CA GLN A 76 6.08 42.64 -15.82
C GLN A 76 6.79 42.44 -17.17
N ASN A 77 6.90 43.48 -17.99
CA ASN A 77 7.55 43.41 -19.30
C ASN A 77 9.10 43.45 -19.25
N THR A 78 9.70 43.70 -18.08
CA THR A 78 11.17 43.62 -17.90
C THR A 78 11.62 42.19 -17.52
N MET A 79 10.68 41.30 -17.20
CA MET A 79 10.97 39.90 -16.92
C MET A 79 11.06 39.10 -18.23
N ASN A 80 12.25 38.55 -18.48
CA ASN A 80 12.63 37.60 -19.54
C ASN A 80 13.06 38.17 -20.91
N SER A 81 14.35 38.55 -20.97
CA SER A 81 15.13 38.76 -22.21
C SER A 81 14.89 37.67 -23.27
N LYS A 82 14.77 36.40 -22.85
CA LYS A 82 14.49 35.27 -23.75
C LYS A 82 13.11 35.34 -24.41
N TYR A 83 12.05 35.70 -23.68
CA TYR A 83 10.72 35.90 -24.26
C TYR A 83 10.74 37.07 -25.26
N LEU A 84 11.36 38.19 -24.90
CA LEU A 84 11.49 39.36 -25.77
C LEU A 84 12.28 39.03 -27.05
N GLN A 85 13.39 38.29 -26.94
CA GLN A 85 14.20 37.82 -28.07
C GLN A 85 13.41 36.87 -28.99
N ILE A 86 12.70 35.88 -28.43
CA ILE A 86 11.90 34.92 -29.20
C ILE A 86 10.70 35.64 -29.84
N SER A 87 10.00 36.49 -29.09
CA SER A 87 8.87 37.30 -29.60
C SER A 87 9.30 38.20 -30.75
N ALA A 88 10.48 38.82 -30.67
CA ALA A 88 11.04 39.62 -31.77
C ALA A 88 11.33 38.78 -33.02
N LYS A 89 11.85 37.55 -32.84
CA LYS A 89 12.11 36.61 -33.95
C LYS A 89 10.84 36.08 -34.61
N VAL A 90 9.82 35.68 -33.84
CA VAL A 90 8.52 35.23 -34.38
C VAL A 90 7.79 36.35 -35.15
N LYS A 91 8.03 37.62 -34.78
CA LYS A 91 7.42 38.78 -35.43
C LYS A 91 8.03 39.15 -36.79
N ASN A 92 9.21 38.64 -37.16
CA ASN A 92 9.94 39.05 -38.37
C ASN A 92 10.39 37.89 -39.27
N PRO A 93 9.52 37.36 -40.16
CA PRO A 93 10.05 36.62 -41.31
C PRO A 93 9.31 36.85 -42.65
N LYS A 94 10.02 36.60 -43.78
CA LYS A 94 9.70 37.04 -45.17
C LYS A 94 8.55 36.22 -45.80
N LYS A 95 7.66 36.86 -46.59
CA LYS A 95 6.61 36.19 -47.39
C LYS A 95 7.22 35.28 -48.48
N PRO A 96 6.72 34.04 -48.68
CA PRO A 96 6.21 33.63 -50.01
C PRO A 96 5.08 32.55 -49.95
N ARG A 97 4.73 31.89 -51.07
CA ARG A 97 3.46 31.99 -51.83
C ARG A 97 2.51 30.87 -51.33
N ASP A 98 1.23 31.12 -51.08
CA ASP A 98 0.18 30.11 -50.76
C ASP A 98 -0.01 29.65 -49.29
N HIS A 99 -0.34 30.57 -48.38
CA HIS A 99 -0.86 30.21 -47.04
C HIS A 99 -2.35 30.59 -46.91
N GLN A 100 -3.24 29.61 -46.68
CA GLN A 100 -4.64 29.88 -46.37
C GLN A 100 -4.83 30.09 -44.85
N PRO A 101 -5.55 31.14 -44.42
CA PRO A 101 -5.78 31.42 -43.01
C PRO A 101 -6.52 30.28 -42.32
N TRP A 102 -6.08 29.88 -41.12
CA TRP A 102 -6.75 28.87 -40.32
C TRP A 102 -8.01 29.42 -39.66
N THR A 103 -9.00 28.55 -39.55
CA THR A 103 -10.22 28.81 -38.79
C THR A 103 -9.99 28.65 -37.29
N VAL A 104 -10.85 29.27 -36.48
CA VAL A 104 -10.88 29.11 -35.01
C VAL A 104 -11.03 27.64 -34.61
N ASP A 105 -11.88 26.89 -35.31
CA ASP A 105 -12.08 25.45 -35.07
C ASP A 105 -10.79 24.65 -35.28
N GLU A 106 -10.04 24.93 -36.35
CA GLU A 106 -8.74 24.30 -36.61
C GLU A 106 -7.72 24.62 -35.52
N MET A 107 -7.65 25.87 -35.06
CA MET A 107 -6.75 26.27 -33.97
C MET A 107 -7.12 25.61 -32.63
N GLN A 108 -8.42 25.51 -32.32
CA GLN A 108 -8.90 24.83 -31.13
C GLN A 108 -8.63 23.31 -31.17
N LYS A 109 -8.77 22.69 -32.34
CA LYS A 109 -8.44 21.26 -32.56
C LYS A 109 -6.95 21.00 -32.50
N LEU A 110 -6.11 21.87 -33.06
CA LEU A 110 -4.65 21.81 -32.91
C LEU A 110 -4.26 21.87 -31.43
N LYS A 111 -4.78 22.85 -30.67
CA LYS A 111 -4.58 22.93 -29.22
C LYS A 111 -4.94 21.62 -28.52
N LYS A 112 -6.11 21.03 -28.83
CA LYS A 112 -6.53 19.75 -28.24
C LYS A 112 -5.51 18.63 -28.51
N CYS A 113 -4.97 18.58 -29.73
CA CYS A 113 -3.92 17.64 -30.09
C CYS A 113 -2.62 17.86 -29.34
N LEU A 114 -2.15 19.10 -29.23
CA LEU A 114 -0.95 19.45 -28.46
C LEU A 114 -1.10 19.02 -27.00
N LEU A 115 -2.27 19.22 -26.41
CA LEU A 115 -2.58 18.82 -25.03
C LEU A 115 -2.79 17.31 -24.84
N THR A 116 -2.90 16.54 -25.93
CA THR A 116 -3.08 15.08 -25.90
C THR A 116 -1.77 14.36 -26.17
N PHE A 117 -1.00 14.78 -27.17
CA PHE A 117 0.20 14.08 -27.62
C PHE A 117 1.50 14.83 -27.31
N GLY A 118 1.45 16.14 -27.12
CA GLY A 118 2.62 17.01 -27.00
C GLY A 118 3.00 17.67 -28.33
N VAL A 119 3.98 18.57 -28.28
CA VAL A 119 4.49 19.31 -29.43
C VAL A 119 5.33 18.40 -30.33
N GLY A 120 5.22 18.56 -31.66
CA GLY A 120 6.09 17.85 -32.61
C GLY A 120 5.73 16.38 -32.85
N ARG A 121 4.49 15.96 -32.56
CA ARG A 121 3.97 14.61 -32.83
C ARG A 121 2.88 14.61 -33.89
N TRP A 122 3.16 15.31 -34.99
CA TRP A 122 2.23 15.63 -36.08
C TRP A 122 1.49 14.43 -36.65
N SER A 123 2.18 13.30 -36.89
CA SER A 123 1.53 12.08 -37.39
C SER A 123 0.43 11.55 -36.46
N LYS A 124 0.64 11.61 -35.14
CA LYS A 124 -0.36 11.23 -34.14
C LYS A 124 -1.49 12.25 -34.05
N CYS A 125 -1.18 13.54 -34.14
CA CYS A 125 -2.18 14.60 -34.20
C CYS A 125 -3.11 14.42 -35.40
N ARG A 126 -2.56 14.14 -36.59
CA ARG A 126 -3.35 13.88 -37.81
C ARG A 126 -4.24 12.66 -37.67
N SER A 127 -3.72 11.53 -37.17
CA SER A 127 -4.55 10.33 -36.98
C SER A 127 -5.71 10.57 -36.02
N TYR A 128 -5.51 11.39 -34.99
CA TYR A 128 -6.55 11.75 -34.03
C TYR A 128 -7.61 12.70 -34.61
N ILE A 129 -7.18 13.69 -35.40
CA ILE A 129 -8.09 14.71 -35.94
C ILE A 129 -8.80 14.25 -37.21
N LYS A 130 -8.27 13.28 -37.96
CA LYS A 130 -8.74 12.88 -39.30
C LYS A 130 -10.26 12.67 -39.40
N ALA A 131 -10.89 12.10 -38.36
CA ALA A 131 -12.34 11.89 -38.33
C ALA A 131 -13.17 13.16 -38.05
N SER A 132 -12.56 14.19 -37.46
CA SER A 132 -13.24 15.40 -36.95
C SER A 132 -12.91 16.69 -37.72
N CYS A 133 -11.79 16.76 -38.45
CA CYS A 133 -11.40 17.91 -39.27
C CYS A 133 -10.40 17.47 -40.35
N SER A 134 -10.91 17.20 -41.54
CA SER A 134 -10.09 16.76 -42.68
C SER A 134 -9.13 17.85 -43.16
N SER A 135 -9.53 19.13 -43.10
CA SER A 135 -8.71 20.27 -43.52
C SER A 135 -7.44 20.43 -42.68
N LEU A 136 -7.57 20.34 -41.35
CA LEU A 136 -6.42 20.35 -40.44
C LEU A 136 -5.50 19.14 -40.65
N ALA A 137 -6.08 17.96 -40.93
CA ALA A 137 -5.32 16.75 -41.17
C ALA A 137 -4.44 16.83 -42.43
N SER A 138 -4.77 17.70 -43.39
CA SER A 138 -3.98 17.95 -44.61
C SER A 138 -2.93 19.07 -44.53
N LYS A 139 -2.95 19.93 -43.50
CA LYS A 139 -1.99 21.05 -43.34
C LYS A 139 -0.54 20.55 -43.22
N ASN A 140 0.47 21.24 -43.72
CA ASN A 140 1.85 20.71 -43.62
C ASN A 140 2.41 20.80 -42.17
N ASP A 141 3.51 20.09 -41.89
CA ASP A 141 4.11 20.05 -40.53
C ASP A 141 4.64 21.43 -40.09
N ASP A 142 5.12 22.24 -41.04
CA ASP A 142 5.69 23.56 -40.79
C ASP A 142 4.62 24.58 -40.40
N GLU A 143 3.46 24.55 -41.05
CA GLU A 143 2.29 25.35 -40.75
C GLU A 143 1.75 25.00 -39.36
N MET A 144 1.62 23.70 -39.05
CA MET A 144 1.23 23.26 -37.70
C MET A 144 2.23 23.72 -36.62
N ARG A 145 3.54 23.68 -36.91
CA ARG A 145 4.60 24.19 -36.02
C ARG A 145 4.46 25.70 -35.83
N CYS A 146 4.26 26.48 -36.89
CA CYS A 146 4.08 27.93 -36.82
C CYS A 146 2.91 28.31 -35.90
N TYR A 147 1.72 27.76 -36.12
CA TYR A 147 0.57 28.00 -35.23
C TYR A 147 0.80 27.53 -33.79
N THR A 148 1.56 26.44 -33.62
CA THR A 148 1.98 25.97 -32.29
C THR A 148 2.92 26.96 -31.60
N ASN A 149 3.87 27.58 -32.31
CA ASN A 149 4.77 28.59 -31.74
C ASN A 149 4.00 29.78 -31.17
N TYR A 150 2.99 30.29 -31.88
CA TYR A 150 2.14 31.36 -31.36
C TYR A 150 1.34 30.92 -30.13
N PHE A 151 0.78 29.70 -30.13
CA PHE A 151 0.12 29.15 -28.95
C PHE A 151 1.06 29.09 -27.73
N LEU A 152 2.30 28.61 -27.92
CA LEU A 152 3.31 28.53 -26.87
C LEU A 152 3.76 29.92 -26.40
N LEU A 153 3.87 30.90 -27.30
CA LEU A 153 4.16 32.29 -26.94
C LEU A 153 3.07 32.90 -26.07
N TYR A 154 1.80 32.76 -26.46
CA TYR A 154 0.68 33.25 -25.66
C TYR A 154 0.60 32.55 -24.31
N LEU A 155 0.89 31.25 -24.27
CA LEU A 155 1.04 30.51 -23.02
C LEU A 155 2.14 31.12 -22.16
N ALA A 156 3.35 31.28 -22.70
CA ALA A 156 4.49 31.83 -21.97
C ALA A 156 4.20 33.25 -21.44
N ASN A 157 3.54 34.10 -22.22
CA ASN A 157 3.13 35.45 -21.81
C ASN A 157 2.15 35.43 -20.62
N SER A 158 1.32 34.40 -20.53
CA SER A 158 0.33 34.23 -19.46
C SER A 158 0.91 33.62 -18.17
N LEU A 159 2.22 33.33 -18.11
CA LEU A 159 2.90 32.65 -16.99
C LEU A 159 3.84 33.59 -16.19
N SER A 160 3.47 34.86 -16.01
CA SER A 160 4.33 35.87 -15.36
C SER A 160 4.90 35.45 -14.00
N ASP A 161 4.17 34.62 -13.25
CA ASP A 161 4.50 34.27 -11.86
C ASP A 161 5.26 32.93 -11.73
N GLU A 162 5.41 32.15 -12.82
CA GLU A 162 5.99 30.80 -12.82
C GLU A 162 7.16 30.69 -13.83
N LYS A 163 8.26 31.42 -13.55
CA LYS A 163 9.41 31.58 -14.46
C LYS A 163 10.01 30.26 -14.98
N ASN A 164 10.21 29.26 -14.11
CA ASN A 164 10.74 27.95 -14.50
C ASN A 164 9.83 27.19 -15.49
N LEU A 165 8.51 27.37 -15.36
CA LEU A 165 7.55 26.77 -16.28
C LEU A 165 7.51 27.56 -17.58
N GLN A 166 7.57 28.90 -17.51
CA GLN A 166 7.65 29.78 -18.66
C GLN A 166 8.87 29.46 -19.54
N ASP A 167 10.07 29.35 -18.94
CA ASP A 167 11.30 29.01 -19.67
C ASP A 167 11.19 27.64 -20.34
N SER A 168 10.60 26.65 -19.65
CA SER A 168 10.39 25.31 -20.20
C SER A 168 9.46 25.29 -21.41
N ILE A 169 8.45 26.17 -21.44
CA ILE A 169 7.54 26.36 -22.57
C ILE A 169 8.23 27.09 -23.72
N LEU A 170 9.02 28.12 -23.42
CA LEU A 170 9.83 28.83 -24.41
C LEU A 170 10.84 27.91 -25.10
N ASP A 171 11.41 26.94 -24.38
CA ASP A 171 12.29 25.92 -24.94
C ASP A 171 11.61 24.95 -25.92
N MET A 172 10.27 24.95 -25.99
CA MET A 172 9.53 24.14 -26.97
C MET A 172 9.33 24.87 -28.31
N ILE A 173 9.64 26.16 -28.37
CA ILE A 173 9.43 26.99 -29.55
C ILE A 173 10.59 26.76 -30.53
N ASP A 174 10.23 26.34 -31.74
CA ASP A 174 11.17 26.08 -32.84
C ASP A 174 10.90 27.11 -33.95
N ILE A 175 11.63 28.22 -33.93
CA ILE A 175 11.52 29.29 -34.94
C ILE A 175 12.50 29.00 -36.06
N ARG A 176 12.04 29.07 -37.30
CA ARG A 176 12.88 28.92 -38.50
C ARG A 176 12.94 30.20 -39.31
N ASP A 177 14.00 30.34 -40.10
CA ASP A 177 14.26 31.55 -40.90
C ASP A 177 13.19 31.80 -41.99
N ASP A 178 12.48 30.74 -42.39
CA ASP A 178 11.40 30.73 -43.37
C ASP A 178 9.99 30.81 -42.76
N ASP A 179 9.87 31.07 -41.45
CA ASP A 179 8.57 31.20 -40.77
C ASP A 179 7.73 32.34 -41.36
N ILE A 180 6.42 32.35 -41.10
CA ILE A 180 5.53 33.43 -41.57
C ILE A 180 4.96 34.16 -40.36
N LYS A 181 4.80 35.48 -40.46
CA LYS A 181 4.03 36.23 -39.47
C LYS A 181 2.53 35.95 -39.65
N ILE A 182 1.90 35.42 -38.61
CA ILE A 182 0.48 35.06 -38.60
C ILE A 182 -0.27 36.06 -37.70
N GLU A 183 -1.34 36.65 -38.22
CA GLU A 183 -2.24 37.52 -37.44
C GLU A 183 -3.26 36.66 -36.68
N ILE A 184 -2.90 36.29 -35.45
CA ILE A 184 -3.76 35.54 -34.54
C ILE A 184 -3.72 36.15 -33.15
N SER A 185 -4.71 35.83 -32.34
CA SER A 185 -4.89 36.27 -30.96
C SER A 185 -5.00 35.08 -30.02
N ALA A 186 -4.85 35.32 -28.71
CA ALA A 186 -5.06 34.27 -27.72
C ALA A 186 -6.52 33.75 -27.69
N HIS A 187 -7.49 34.59 -28.06
CA HIS A 187 -8.92 34.24 -28.09
C HIS A 187 -9.24 33.19 -29.16
N ASP A 188 -8.48 33.19 -30.26
CA ASP A 188 -8.64 32.20 -31.34
C ASP A 188 -8.35 30.77 -30.87
N PHE A 189 -7.55 30.61 -29.80
CA PHE A 189 -7.31 29.33 -29.17
C PHE A 189 -8.34 29.01 -28.07
N ALA A 190 -8.85 30.03 -27.34
CA ALA A 190 -9.95 29.94 -26.38
C ALA A 190 -10.35 31.30 -25.79
N ASP A 191 -11.64 31.48 -25.49
CA ASP A 191 -12.18 32.70 -24.86
C ASP A 191 -11.61 33.04 -23.47
N ASN A 192 -11.15 32.03 -22.71
CA ASN A 192 -10.59 32.16 -21.35
C ASN A 192 -9.12 31.72 -21.26
N PHE A 193 -8.31 32.10 -22.26
CA PHE A 193 -6.93 31.62 -22.42
C PHE A 193 -6.07 31.77 -21.17
N ALA A 194 -5.99 32.99 -20.60
CA ALA A 194 -5.11 33.29 -19.45
C ALA A 194 -5.42 32.42 -18.22
N LYS A 195 -6.70 32.19 -17.92
CA LYS A 195 -7.13 31.35 -16.78
C LYS A 195 -6.75 29.88 -16.94
N LEU A 196 -6.63 29.39 -18.18
CA LEU A 196 -6.31 27.99 -18.48
C LEU A 196 -4.82 27.77 -18.80
N ALA A 197 -4.08 28.85 -19.08
CA ALA A 197 -2.70 28.80 -19.53
C ALA A 197 -1.79 28.00 -18.59
N ILE A 198 -1.88 28.21 -17.28
CA ILE A 198 -1.08 27.46 -16.28
C ILE A 198 -1.35 25.96 -16.36
N LYS A 199 -2.61 25.54 -16.51
CA LYS A 199 -2.99 24.12 -16.60
C LYS A 199 -2.46 23.49 -17.89
N TRP A 200 -2.55 24.20 -18.99
CA TRP A 200 -2.03 23.77 -20.30
C TRP A 200 -0.51 23.70 -20.32
N ALA A 201 0.18 24.70 -19.78
CA ALA A 201 1.62 24.72 -19.65
C ALA A 201 2.15 23.56 -18.80
N LYS A 202 1.54 23.31 -17.62
CA LYS A 202 1.90 22.16 -16.77
C LYS A 202 1.72 20.82 -17.50
N ARG A 203 0.66 20.70 -18.31
CA ARG A 203 0.41 19.49 -19.12
C ARG A 203 1.42 19.34 -20.27
N LEU A 204 1.72 20.40 -21.00
CA LEU A 204 2.71 20.36 -22.08
C LEU A 204 4.11 20.03 -21.56
N ASN A 205 4.48 20.56 -20.39
CA ASN A 205 5.75 20.23 -19.77
C ASN A 205 5.82 18.75 -19.36
N LEU A 206 4.74 18.21 -18.77
CA LEU A 206 4.63 16.77 -18.50
C LEU A 206 4.79 15.94 -19.78
N LEU A 207 4.11 16.32 -20.86
CA LEU A 207 4.19 15.64 -22.15
C LEU A 207 5.57 15.74 -22.80
N LYS A 208 6.29 16.86 -22.63
CA LYS A 208 7.69 17.03 -23.06
C LYS A 208 8.59 16.04 -22.33
N THR A 209 8.50 15.96 -21.00
CA THR A 209 9.27 15.00 -20.20
C THR A 209 8.97 13.56 -20.60
N LEU A 210 7.69 13.21 -20.73
CA LEU A 210 7.24 11.88 -21.14
C LEU A 210 7.77 11.51 -22.54
N THR A 211 7.63 12.43 -23.49
CA THR A 211 8.09 12.24 -24.88
C THR A 211 9.60 12.09 -24.96
N LEU A 212 10.35 12.90 -24.19
CA LEU A 212 11.81 12.83 -24.13
C LEU A 212 12.27 11.46 -23.61
N LEU A 213 11.71 11.01 -22.48
CA LEU A 213 12.01 9.71 -21.88
C LEU A 213 11.79 8.56 -22.87
N VAL A 214 10.57 8.46 -23.43
CA VAL A 214 10.22 7.33 -24.31
C VAL A 214 11.00 7.36 -25.62
N ARG A 215 11.30 8.54 -26.18
CA ARG A 215 12.14 8.66 -27.39
C ARG A 215 13.56 8.17 -27.13
N GLN A 216 14.19 8.59 -26.03
CA GLN A 216 15.54 8.12 -25.69
C GLN A 216 15.56 6.62 -25.41
N TYR A 217 14.54 6.10 -24.73
CA TYR A 217 14.42 4.67 -24.48
C TYR A 217 14.29 3.86 -25.78
N ARG A 218 13.41 4.27 -26.71
CA ARG A 218 13.28 3.62 -28.02
C ARG A 218 14.57 3.70 -28.85
N GLN A 219 15.33 4.79 -28.72
CA GLN A 219 16.65 4.90 -29.34
C GLN A 219 17.66 3.91 -28.72
N ALA A 220 17.68 3.77 -27.38
CA ALA A 220 18.52 2.79 -26.70
C ALA A 220 18.15 1.35 -27.09
N GLN A 221 16.86 1.03 -27.12
CA GLN A 221 16.35 -0.27 -27.59
C GLN A 221 16.75 -0.54 -29.05
N LYS A 222 16.67 0.46 -29.93
CA LYS A 222 17.12 0.33 -31.33
C LYS A 222 18.64 0.08 -31.40
N LYS A 223 19.44 0.81 -30.63
CA LYS A 223 20.90 0.60 -30.55
C LYS A 223 21.23 -0.81 -30.06
N PHE A 224 20.59 -1.29 -29.00
CA PHE A 224 20.77 -2.64 -28.50
C PHE A 224 20.45 -3.70 -29.57
N ARG A 225 19.35 -3.53 -30.30
CA ARG A 225 18.95 -4.44 -31.40
C ARG A 225 19.91 -4.44 -32.60
N THR A 226 20.78 -3.44 -32.75
CA THR A 226 21.83 -3.46 -33.80
C THR A 226 23.03 -4.33 -33.44
N ILE A 227 23.19 -4.72 -32.17
CA ILE A 227 24.25 -5.63 -31.73
C ILE A 227 23.93 -7.05 -32.24
N PRO A 228 24.90 -7.83 -32.75
CA PRO A 228 24.67 -9.21 -33.17
C PRO A 228 24.08 -10.07 -32.03
N PHE A 229 23.04 -10.84 -32.33
CA PHE A 229 22.29 -11.64 -31.33
C PHE A 229 23.19 -12.54 -30.46
N GLN A 230 24.26 -13.09 -31.03
CA GLN A 230 25.23 -13.96 -30.32
C GLN A 230 26.02 -13.22 -29.22
N VAL A 231 26.07 -11.89 -29.27
CA VAL A 231 26.84 -11.03 -28.34
C VAL A 231 25.89 -10.25 -27.41
N GLN A 232 24.59 -10.31 -27.64
CA GLN A 232 23.60 -9.65 -26.79
C GLN A 232 23.54 -10.34 -25.43
N ASP A 233 23.47 -9.55 -24.35
CA ASP A 233 23.15 -10.08 -23.02
C ASP A 233 21.70 -10.60 -23.02
N PRO A 234 21.47 -11.91 -22.82
CA PRO A 234 20.12 -12.50 -22.84
C PRO A 234 19.19 -11.88 -21.77
N LYS A 235 19.73 -11.45 -20.64
CA LYS A 235 18.93 -10.80 -19.58
C LYS A 235 18.47 -9.42 -20.02
N LEU A 236 19.38 -8.62 -20.58
CA LEU A 236 19.08 -7.27 -21.05
C LEU A 236 18.12 -7.30 -22.25
N GLN A 237 18.25 -8.31 -23.11
CA GLN A 237 17.30 -8.56 -24.20
C GLN A 237 15.88 -8.76 -23.67
N LYS A 238 15.68 -9.66 -22.69
CA LYS A 238 14.37 -9.89 -22.07
C LYS A 238 13.78 -8.61 -21.46
N LEU A 239 14.61 -7.79 -20.82
CA LEU A 239 14.18 -6.50 -20.25
C LEU A 239 13.70 -5.52 -21.32
N TYR A 240 14.45 -5.39 -22.42
CA TYR A 240 14.07 -4.54 -23.54
C TYR A 240 12.84 -5.04 -24.30
N ASP A 241 12.65 -6.34 -24.44
CA ASP A 241 11.48 -6.90 -25.10
C ASP A 241 10.21 -6.69 -24.28
N GLN A 242 10.32 -6.72 -22.94
CA GLN A 242 9.22 -6.45 -22.02
C GLN A 242 9.10 -4.97 -21.61
N ASN A 243 9.97 -4.10 -22.10
CA ASN A 243 10.11 -2.70 -21.72
C ASN A 243 10.37 -2.40 -20.22
N ILE A 244 10.65 -3.41 -19.39
CA ILE A 244 10.71 -3.28 -17.92
C ILE A 244 11.80 -2.30 -17.46
N ASN A 245 12.86 -2.17 -18.24
CA ASN A 245 14.01 -1.32 -17.93
C ASN A 245 13.84 0.17 -18.26
N LEU A 246 12.67 0.61 -18.74
CA LEU A 246 12.40 2.03 -19.03
C LEU A 246 12.67 2.95 -17.84
N LEU A 247 12.46 2.48 -16.61
CA LEU A 247 12.64 3.26 -15.37
C LEU A 247 13.81 2.75 -14.52
N ASN A 248 14.79 2.08 -15.10
CA ASN A 248 15.91 1.49 -14.34
C ASN A 248 16.78 2.51 -13.59
N PHE A 249 16.89 3.73 -14.11
CA PHE A 249 17.53 4.86 -13.44
C PHE A 249 16.74 5.42 -12.24
N ILE A 250 15.54 4.90 -11.95
CA ILE A 250 14.77 5.29 -10.76
C ILE A 250 14.81 4.14 -9.74
N PRO A 251 15.28 4.40 -8.50
CA PRO A 251 15.25 3.43 -7.42
C PRO A 251 13.83 2.93 -7.14
N GLN A 252 13.69 1.64 -6.83
CA GLN A 252 12.37 1.03 -6.59
C GLN A 252 11.62 1.69 -5.42
N SER A 253 12.33 2.12 -4.37
CA SER A 253 11.77 2.85 -3.23
C SER A 253 11.02 4.14 -3.62
N GLN A 254 11.50 4.84 -4.66
CA GLN A 254 10.83 6.04 -5.17
C GLN A 254 9.57 5.73 -5.99
N LEU A 255 9.40 4.48 -6.42
CA LEU A 255 8.23 3.98 -7.14
C LEU A 255 7.19 3.35 -6.20
N GLU A 256 7.53 2.99 -4.96
CA GLU A 256 6.60 2.28 -4.07
C GLU A 256 5.40 3.12 -3.62
N ASN A 257 5.60 4.42 -3.41
CA ASN A 257 4.55 5.31 -2.90
C ASN A 257 3.58 5.73 -4.00
N GLY A 258 2.27 5.73 -3.69
CA GLY A 258 1.24 6.25 -4.59
C GLY A 258 0.86 5.34 -5.74
N LYS A 259 0.97 4.01 -5.57
CA LYS A 259 0.46 3.00 -6.52
C LYS A 259 -1.03 3.22 -6.81
N ALA A 260 -1.44 3.02 -8.06
CA ALA A 260 -2.83 3.26 -8.45
C ALA A 260 -3.79 2.11 -8.07
N ALA A 261 -3.25 0.93 -7.74
CA ALA A 261 -3.99 -0.24 -7.26
C ALA A 261 -3.15 -1.07 -6.26
N THR A 262 -3.80 -1.98 -5.55
CA THR A 262 -3.15 -2.90 -4.60
C THR A 262 -2.16 -3.85 -5.29
N VAL A 263 -2.51 -4.32 -6.49
CA VAL A 263 -1.63 -5.10 -7.37
C VAL A 263 -1.08 -4.13 -8.43
N TRP A 264 0.09 -3.56 -8.14
CA TRP A 264 0.76 -2.59 -9.00
C TRP A 264 2.27 -2.77 -8.95
N THR A 265 2.82 -3.19 -10.07
CA THR A 265 4.25 -3.48 -10.28
C THR A 265 4.91 -2.41 -11.13
N ARG A 266 6.24 -2.47 -11.23
CA ARG A 266 7.03 -1.59 -12.12
C ARG A 266 6.56 -1.67 -13.57
N LYS A 267 6.14 -2.85 -14.05
CA LYS A 267 5.61 -3.02 -15.40
C LYS A 267 4.35 -2.19 -15.65
N PHE A 268 3.46 -2.05 -14.65
CA PHE A 268 2.31 -1.16 -14.77
C PHE A 268 2.71 0.32 -14.88
N ASP A 269 3.77 0.75 -14.20
CA ASP A 269 4.29 2.12 -14.36
C ASP A 269 4.84 2.36 -15.76
N VAL A 270 5.64 1.41 -16.25
CA VAL A 270 6.19 1.44 -17.61
C VAL A 270 5.08 1.49 -18.65
N ASP A 271 4.10 0.60 -18.55
CA ASP A 271 2.99 0.53 -19.51
C ASP A 271 2.07 1.73 -19.41
N LEU A 272 1.90 2.32 -18.22
CA LEU A 272 1.17 3.57 -18.08
C LEU A 272 1.85 4.70 -18.85
N ILE A 273 3.19 4.78 -18.79
CA ILE A 273 3.99 5.77 -19.54
C ILE A 273 3.91 5.50 -21.04
N ILE A 274 4.17 4.26 -21.47
CA ILE A 274 4.13 3.85 -22.89
C ILE A 274 2.73 4.04 -23.46
N GLY A 275 1.70 3.65 -22.72
CA GLY A 275 0.30 3.83 -23.13
C GLY A 275 -0.07 5.30 -23.33
N ASN A 276 0.31 6.19 -22.39
CA ASN A 276 0.08 7.63 -22.57
C ASN A 276 0.93 8.23 -23.70
N TYR A 277 2.10 7.66 -23.98
CA TYR A 277 2.87 8.02 -25.16
C TYR A 277 2.16 7.58 -26.45
N ASP A 278 1.73 6.33 -26.57
CA ASP A 278 1.22 5.79 -27.84
C ASP A 278 -0.22 6.18 -28.14
N HIS A 279 -1.10 6.18 -27.14
CA HIS A 279 -2.54 6.48 -27.27
C HIS A 279 -2.89 7.92 -26.94
N GLY A 280 -2.04 8.62 -26.19
CA GLY A 280 -2.25 10.01 -25.77
C GLY A 280 -2.65 10.16 -24.31
N PHE A 281 -2.48 11.37 -23.79
CA PHE A 281 -2.70 11.70 -22.39
C PHE A 281 -4.15 11.46 -21.95
N CYS A 282 -4.34 10.74 -20.85
CA CYS A 282 -5.65 10.39 -20.28
C CYS A 282 -6.59 9.61 -21.21
N MET A 283 -6.07 9.02 -22.30
CA MET A 283 -6.85 8.16 -23.20
C MET A 283 -6.96 6.73 -22.64
N TYR A 284 -7.32 6.61 -21.36
CA TYR A 284 -7.28 5.35 -20.61
C TYR A 284 -8.18 4.26 -21.21
N HIS A 285 -9.28 4.64 -21.86
CA HIS A 285 -10.13 3.68 -22.56
C HIS A 285 -9.37 2.88 -23.63
N TYR A 286 -8.46 3.53 -24.36
CA TYR A 286 -7.63 2.86 -25.37
C TYR A 286 -6.45 2.11 -24.72
N ILE A 287 -5.83 2.71 -23.70
CA ILE A 287 -4.70 2.11 -22.97
C ILE A 287 -5.10 0.80 -22.28
N LEU A 288 -6.25 0.78 -21.61
CA LEU A 288 -6.73 -0.40 -20.89
C LEU A 288 -7.16 -1.54 -21.83
N LYS A 289 -7.46 -1.23 -23.10
CA LYS A 289 -7.84 -2.21 -24.13
C LYS A 289 -6.68 -2.70 -24.99
N ASP A 290 -5.50 -2.08 -24.88
CA ASP A 290 -4.33 -2.46 -25.68
C ASP A 290 -3.78 -3.82 -25.22
N GLU A 291 -3.74 -4.78 -26.14
CA GLU A 291 -3.29 -6.15 -25.88
C GLU A 291 -1.80 -6.25 -25.57
N ASN A 292 -1.02 -5.24 -25.97
CA ASN A 292 0.42 -5.20 -25.72
C ASN A 292 0.77 -4.67 -24.34
N LEU A 293 -0.21 -4.18 -23.58
CA LEU A 293 -0.04 -3.62 -22.23
C LEU A 293 -0.62 -4.56 -21.19
N THR A 294 -0.04 -4.56 -19.98
CA THR A 294 -0.39 -5.44 -18.87
C THR A 294 -1.78 -5.15 -18.27
N PHE A 295 -2.49 -4.12 -18.73
CA PHE A 295 -3.81 -3.74 -18.22
C PHE A 295 -4.96 -4.66 -18.67
N LYS A 296 -4.82 -5.40 -19.77
CA LYS A 296 -5.88 -6.26 -20.32
C LYS A 296 -6.21 -7.46 -19.43
N GLU A 297 -5.20 -8.04 -18.76
CA GLU A 297 -5.38 -9.21 -17.88
C GLU A 297 -6.01 -8.85 -16.53
N ALA A 298 -6.05 -7.57 -16.18
CA ALA A 298 -6.53 -7.08 -14.89
C ALA A 298 -8.02 -6.71 -14.89
N ASN A 299 -8.85 -7.47 -15.62
CA ASN A 299 -10.32 -7.35 -15.67
C ASN A 299 -11.04 -7.54 -14.32
N GLN A 300 -10.31 -7.75 -13.23
CA GLN A 300 -10.84 -7.84 -11.86
C GLN A 300 -10.58 -6.57 -11.01
N CYS A 301 -9.84 -5.57 -11.51
CA CYS A 301 -9.56 -4.32 -10.79
C CYS A 301 -10.15 -3.10 -11.52
N GLU A 302 -11.05 -2.37 -10.89
CA GLU A 302 -11.51 -1.07 -11.39
C GLU A 302 -10.37 -0.03 -11.29
N TYR A 303 -9.64 0.17 -12.39
CA TYR A 303 -8.65 1.24 -12.48
C TYR A 303 -9.33 2.59 -12.68
N LEU A 304 -9.37 3.40 -11.63
CA LEU A 304 -9.94 4.74 -11.69
C LEU A 304 -9.03 5.68 -12.52
N PRO A 305 -9.56 6.36 -13.57
CA PRO A 305 -8.80 7.31 -14.39
C PRO A 305 -8.03 8.37 -13.61
N ASP A 306 -8.61 8.87 -12.52
CA ASP A 306 -7.98 9.88 -11.68
C ASP A 306 -6.73 9.33 -10.96
N LYS A 307 -6.79 8.07 -10.49
CA LYS A 307 -5.64 7.41 -9.86
C LYS A 307 -4.51 7.17 -10.85
N LEU A 308 -4.84 6.76 -12.07
CA LEU A 308 -3.86 6.61 -13.16
C LEU A 308 -3.22 7.95 -13.52
N THR A 309 -4.02 9.02 -13.57
CA THR A 309 -3.53 10.37 -13.84
C THR A 309 -2.60 10.88 -12.74
N CYS A 310 -2.98 10.68 -11.48
CA CYS A 310 -2.16 11.02 -10.32
C CYS A 310 -0.84 10.25 -10.33
N ARG A 311 -0.89 8.95 -10.64
CA ARG A 311 0.31 8.12 -10.75
C ARG A 311 1.24 8.59 -11.86
N LEU A 312 0.70 8.87 -13.05
CA LEU A 312 1.49 9.38 -14.17
C LEU A 312 2.19 10.70 -13.84
N LYS A 313 1.48 11.63 -13.19
CA LYS A 313 2.06 12.91 -12.73
C LYS A 313 3.22 12.68 -11.75
N GLN A 314 3.08 11.75 -10.82
CA GLN A 314 4.14 11.42 -9.87
C GLN A 314 5.36 10.82 -10.57
N LEU A 315 5.17 9.87 -11.49
CA LEU A 315 6.25 9.28 -12.27
C LEU A 315 7.00 10.35 -13.07
N MET A 316 6.27 11.23 -13.77
CA MET A 316 6.89 12.31 -14.56
C MET A 316 7.60 13.35 -13.70
N LYS A 317 7.14 13.56 -12.46
CA LYS A 317 7.87 14.39 -11.49
C LYS A 317 9.21 13.76 -11.14
N ASN A 318 9.25 12.46 -10.81
CA ASN A 318 10.49 11.76 -10.48
C ASN A 318 11.46 11.75 -11.67
N VAL A 319 10.97 11.44 -12.88
CA VAL A 319 11.75 11.46 -14.12
C VAL A 319 12.32 12.85 -14.36
N ARG A 320 11.55 13.93 -14.14
CA ARG A 320 12.03 15.30 -14.33
C ARG A 320 13.16 15.64 -13.35
N VAL A 321 13.03 15.26 -12.08
CA VAL A 321 14.08 15.47 -11.07
C VAL A 321 15.38 14.81 -11.53
N TYR A 322 15.31 13.54 -11.95
CA TYR A 322 16.46 12.81 -12.49
C TYR A 322 17.06 13.48 -13.73
N SER A 323 16.19 13.90 -14.67
CA SER A 323 16.59 14.55 -15.92
C SER A 323 17.36 15.84 -15.68
N MET A 324 16.99 16.59 -14.63
CA MET A 324 17.67 17.85 -14.26
C MET A 324 19.04 17.61 -13.63
N THR A 325 19.26 16.48 -12.94
CA THR A 325 20.56 16.17 -12.33
C THR A 325 21.54 15.52 -13.30
N HIS A 326 21.04 14.85 -14.35
CA HIS A 326 21.85 14.07 -15.30
C HIS A 326 21.85 14.63 -16.74
N ASP A 327 21.61 15.94 -16.90
CA ASP A 327 21.63 16.64 -18.20
C ASP A 327 20.78 15.94 -19.28
N ASN A 328 19.57 15.54 -18.90
CA ASN A 328 18.62 14.81 -19.74
C ASN A 328 19.11 13.48 -20.31
N LYS A 329 20.13 12.84 -19.73
CA LYS A 329 20.58 11.49 -20.11
C LYS A 329 19.99 10.47 -19.13
N PHE A 330 19.42 9.39 -19.66
CA PHE A 330 18.81 8.32 -18.86
C PHE A 330 19.60 7.01 -18.98
N GLU A 331 19.89 6.37 -17.86
CA GLU A 331 20.53 5.07 -17.82
C GLU A 331 19.49 3.93 -17.77
N PHE A 332 19.31 3.20 -18.86
CA PHE A 332 18.31 2.13 -18.95
C PHE A 332 18.89 0.74 -18.65
N GLU A 333 20.20 0.55 -18.83
CA GLU A 333 20.82 -0.78 -18.82
C GLU A 333 21.42 -1.14 -17.46
N LYS A 334 21.82 -0.13 -16.69
CA LYS A 334 22.33 -0.27 -15.34
C LYS A 334 21.32 0.36 -14.38
N PRO A 335 20.74 -0.41 -13.44
CA PRO A 335 20.15 0.19 -12.27
C PRO A 335 21.25 0.98 -11.55
N GLU A 336 21.02 2.23 -11.18
CA GLU A 336 21.98 3.03 -10.39
C GLU A 336 22.43 2.31 -9.11
N ASP A 337 21.66 1.32 -8.64
CA ASP A 337 21.89 0.59 -7.39
C ASP A 337 21.97 -0.94 -7.55
N LEU A 338 22.84 -1.48 -8.40
CA LEU A 338 23.19 -2.92 -8.35
C LEU A 338 24.14 -3.30 -7.20
N LYS A 339 24.55 -2.33 -6.35
CA LYS A 339 25.27 -2.63 -5.09
C LYS A 339 24.40 -2.51 -3.84
N GLU A 340 23.21 -1.91 -3.91
CA GLU A 340 22.32 -1.72 -2.75
C GLU A 340 20.81 -1.77 -3.09
N THR A 341 20.39 -2.50 -4.13
CA THR A 341 18.95 -2.82 -4.29
C THR A 341 18.56 -3.88 -3.27
N LYS A 342 18.19 -3.43 -2.07
CA LYS A 342 17.36 -4.25 -1.18
C LYS A 342 16.10 -4.63 -1.98
N GLU A 343 15.80 -5.92 -2.12
CA GLU A 343 14.55 -6.38 -2.73
C GLU A 343 13.35 -5.65 -2.10
N THR A 344 12.19 -5.56 -2.77
CA THR A 344 10.98 -4.94 -2.18
C THR A 344 10.56 -5.65 -0.89
N THR A 345 10.84 -6.95 -0.83
CA THR A 345 10.68 -7.78 0.38
C THR A 345 11.85 -7.66 1.36
N GLY A 346 12.98 -7.13 0.90
CA GLY A 346 14.26 -7.10 1.61
C GLY A 346 14.85 -8.49 1.84
N LEU A 347 14.47 -9.47 1.01
CA LEU A 347 14.87 -10.88 1.07
C LEU A 347 15.14 -11.41 -0.34
N SER A 348 16.27 -12.10 -0.50
CA SER A 348 16.64 -12.72 -1.78
C SER A 348 15.78 -13.92 -2.12
N LEU A 349 15.78 -14.33 -3.39
CA LEU A 349 15.07 -15.55 -3.84
C LEU A 349 15.42 -16.76 -2.97
N LEU A 350 16.71 -16.91 -2.62
CA LEU A 350 17.19 -17.97 -1.74
C LEU A 350 16.58 -17.83 -0.34
N GLU A 351 16.66 -16.63 0.24
CA GLU A 351 16.09 -16.33 1.56
C GLU A 351 14.56 -16.57 1.59
N LYS A 352 13.82 -16.15 0.58
CA LYS A 352 12.37 -16.40 0.50
C LYS A 352 12.03 -17.89 0.44
N ASN A 353 12.76 -18.66 -0.35
CA ASN A 353 12.53 -20.11 -0.46
C ASN A 353 12.92 -20.84 0.83
N THR A 354 14.05 -20.50 1.44
CA THR A 354 14.47 -21.03 2.74
C THR A 354 13.45 -20.68 3.83
N LEU A 355 12.99 -19.44 3.87
CA LEU A 355 11.99 -19.01 4.84
C LEU A 355 10.67 -19.75 4.66
N TYR A 356 10.20 -19.93 3.43
CA TYR A 356 9.02 -20.74 3.15
C TYR A 356 9.18 -22.17 3.70
N GLU A 357 10.33 -22.81 3.47
CA GLU A 357 10.63 -24.15 3.99
C GLU A 357 10.63 -24.19 5.53
N VAL A 358 11.21 -23.17 6.18
CA VAL A 358 11.17 -23.06 7.65
C VAL A 358 9.71 -22.95 8.13
N LEU A 359 8.90 -22.09 7.51
CA LEU A 359 7.51 -21.86 7.92
C LEU A 359 6.63 -23.10 7.76
N ILE A 360 6.80 -23.92 6.72
CA ILE A 360 6.00 -25.15 6.55
C ILE A 360 6.45 -26.28 7.49
N ASN A 361 7.70 -26.25 7.97
CA ASN A 361 8.27 -27.30 8.83
C ASN A 361 8.24 -26.96 10.31
N TYR A 362 8.22 -25.68 10.68
CA TYR A 362 8.26 -25.18 12.06
C TYR A 362 7.08 -24.25 12.40
N GLY A 363 6.29 -23.82 11.43
CA GLY A 363 5.23 -22.84 11.64
C GLY A 363 5.77 -21.44 11.93
N ILE A 364 4.87 -20.52 12.25
CA ILE A 364 5.22 -19.23 12.85
C ILE A 364 5.29 -19.47 14.36
N PRO A 365 6.39 -19.15 15.05
CA PRO A 365 6.44 -19.19 16.51
C PRO A 365 5.30 -18.35 17.12
N VAL A 366 4.75 -18.82 18.23
CA VAL A 366 3.67 -18.12 18.95
C VAL A 366 4.04 -18.14 20.43
N SER A 367 4.48 -17.01 20.96
CA SER A 367 4.81 -16.83 22.37
C SER A 367 3.51 -16.67 23.15
N VAL A 368 3.53 -17.18 24.38
CA VAL A 368 2.40 -17.06 25.31
C VAL A 368 2.33 -15.64 25.90
N THR A 369 3.43 -14.90 25.84
CA THR A 369 3.57 -13.50 26.18
C THR A 369 3.31 -12.64 24.92
N ASP A 370 2.57 -11.53 25.05
CA ASP A 370 2.24 -10.57 23.97
C ASP A 370 3.48 -9.86 23.33
N GLU A 371 4.68 -10.40 23.52
CA GLU A 371 5.94 -9.88 22.98
C GLU A 371 6.30 -10.57 21.66
N SER A 372 5.62 -10.16 20.58
CA SER A 372 5.83 -10.68 19.22
C SER A 372 7.30 -10.69 18.75
N LYS A 373 8.18 -9.92 19.39
CA LYS A 373 9.60 -9.83 19.06
C LYS A 373 10.36 -11.13 19.32
N GLU A 374 10.03 -11.88 20.38
CA GLU A 374 10.70 -13.14 20.71
C GLU A 374 10.39 -14.24 19.67
N ASP A 375 9.17 -14.23 19.13
CA ASP A 375 8.72 -15.17 18.10
C ASP A 375 9.51 -15.03 16.79
N TYR A 376 9.64 -13.81 16.30
CA TYR A 376 10.42 -13.55 15.09
C TYR A 376 11.91 -13.72 15.33
N GLN A 377 12.39 -13.56 16.56
CA GLN A 377 13.77 -13.85 16.93
C GLN A 377 14.08 -15.34 16.85
N LEU A 378 13.20 -16.20 17.37
CA LEU A 378 13.35 -17.65 17.23
C LEU A 378 13.24 -18.09 15.77
N LEU A 379 12.32 -17.49 15.02
CA LEU A 379 12.20 -17.74 13.58
C LEU A 379 13.48 -17.32 12.83
N LEU A 380 14.09 -16.20 13.20
CA LEU A 380 15.35 -15.73 12.63
C LEU A 380 16.50 -16.69 12.96
N ILE A 381 16.57 -17.22 14.18
CA ILE A 381 17.58 -18.24 14.56
C ILE A 381 17.42 -19.49 13.71
N LEU A 382 16.19 -20.00 13.55
CA LEU A 382 15.91 -21.15 12.69
C LEU A 382 16.25 -20.86 11.22
N PHE A 383 15.88 -19.68 10.74
CA PHE A 383 16.19 -19.23 9.39
C PHE A 383 17.70 -19.17 9.12
N THR A 384 18.47 -18.55 10.02
CA THR A 384 19.94 -18.46 9.92
C THR A 384 20.58 -19.85 9.97
N LYS A 385 20.12 -20.74 10.86
CA LYS A 385 20.61 -22.13 10.94
C LYS A 385 20.43 -22.90 9.63
N TYR A 386 19.32 -22.66 8.92
CA TYR A 386 19.04 -23.33 7.65
C TYR A 386 19.82 -22.74 6.46
N MET A 387 20.33 -21.50 6.56
CA MET A 387 21.07 -20.83 5.49
C MET A 387 22.55 -21.24 5.35
N LYS A 388 23.07 -22.14 6.20
CA LYS A 388 24.46 -22.67 6.17
C LYS A 388 25.55 -21.59 6.17
N ASP A 389 25.61 -20.77 7.22
CA ASP A 389 26.88 -20.22 7.70
C ASP A 389 27.12 -20.75 9.12
N GLU A 390 28.23 -21.50 9.26
CA GLU A 390 28.82 -21.82 10.56
C GLU A 390 29.25 -20.48 11.20
N ASP A 391 29.05 -20.35 12.51
CA ASP A 391 29.32 -19.15 13.34
C ASP A 391 28.25 -18.04 13.32
N ALA A 392 27.08 -18.36 13.88
CA ALA A 392 25.98 -17.44 14.13
C ALA A 392 26.25 -16.50 15.34
N GLU A 393 27.11 -15.51 15.15
CA GLU A 393 27.10 -14.24 15.91
C GLU A 393 26.79 -13.05 14.97
N THR A 394 25.84 -13.21 14.06
CA THR A 394 25.32 -12.06 13.31
C THR A 394 24.32 -11.30 14.18
N LYS A 395 24.72 -10.09 14.61
CA LYS A 395 23.85 -9.14 15.33
C LYS A 395 22.46 -9.08 14.70
N ILE A 396 21.46 -9.38 15.51
CA ILE A 396 20.04 -9.34 15.13
C ILE A 396 19.67 -7.89 14.84
N ASP A 397 19.60 -7.54 13.55
CA ASP A 397 19.15 -6.22 13.11
C ASP A 397 17.62 -6.16 13.10
N GLY A 398 17.06 -5.14 13.76
CA GLY A 398 15.62 -4.92 13.84
C GLY A 398 14.95 -4.69 12.48
N GLU A 399 15.70 -4.26 11.46
CA GLU A 399 15.16 -4.12 10.11
C GLU A 399 14.93 -5.47 9.42
N ARG A 400 15.79 -6.47 9.66
CA ARG A 400 15.65 -7.81 9.10
C ARG A 400 14.41 -8.52 9.65
N ILE A 401 14.12 -8.32 10.93
CA ILE A 401 12.88 -8.83 11.56
C ILE A 401 11.64 -8.23 10.90
N LYS A 402 11.61 -6.91 10.68
CA LYS A 402 10.47 -6.26 10.00
C LYS A 402 10.27 -6.73 8.56
N ASN A 403 11.35 -7.08 7.85
CA ASN A 403 11.26 -7.64 6.50
C ASN A 403 10.60 -9.03 6.53
N LEU A 404 11.02 -9.90 7.47
CA LEU A 404 10.40 -11.20 7.70
C LEU A 404 8.91 -11.06 8.04
N GLU A 405 8.56 -10.19 8.99
CA GLU A 405 7.18 -9.91 9.40
C GLU A 405 6.30 -9.51 8.21
N ARG A 406 6.75 -8.51 7.43
CA ARG A 406 6.03 -8.02 6.24
C ARG A 406 5.85 -9.11 5.20
N PHE A 407 6.89 -9.89 4.94
CA PHE A 407 6.84 -10.96 3.95
C PHE A 407 5.88 -12.08 4.36
N ILE A 408 5.92 -12.51 5.63
CA ILE A 408 5.02 -13.54 6.18
C ILE A 408 3.56 -13.06 6.14
N GLN A 409 3.31 -11.80 6.48
CA GLN A 409 1.96 -11.21 6.37
C GLN A 409 1.46 -11.20 4.92
N SER A 410 2.35 -10.91 3.97
CA SER A 410 2.02 -10.99 2.55
C SER A 410 1.72 -12.41 2.10
N LEU A 411 2.51 -13.42 2.51
CA LEU A 411 2.23 -14.83 2.24
C LEU A 411 0.88 -15.28 2.81
N ASN A 412 0.52 -14.86 4.02
CA ASN A 412 -0.79 -15.14 4.61
C ASN A 412 -1.94 -14.54 3.80
N THR A 413 -1.78 -13.30 3.33
CA THR A 413 -2.79 -12.60 2.55
C THR A 413 -2.95 -13.23 1.16
N MET A 414 -1.83 -13.48 0.50
CA MET A 414 -1.80 -14.05 -0.85
C MET A 414 -2.23 -15.50 -0.89
N SER A 415 -1.87 -16.31 0.12
CA SER A 415 -2.38 -17.69 0.22
C SER A 415 -3.89 -17.72 0.33
N ALA A 416 -4.50 -16.87 1.16
CA ALA A 416 -5.95 -16.79 1.27
C ALA A 416 -6.60 -16.35 -0.06
N LYS A 417 -6.01 -15.37 -0.75
CA LYS A 417 -6.49 -14.91 -2.05
C LYS A 417 -6.43 -16.02 -3.11
N ILE A 418 -5.27 -16.65 -3.30
CA ILE A 418 -5.07 -17.74 -4.28
C ILE A 418 -6.06 -18.89 -4.01
N ILE A 419 -6.19 -19.33 -2.74
CA ILE A 419 -7.09 -20.42 -2.38
C ILE A 419 -8.56 -20.06 -2.66
N ASN A 420 -8.98 -18.83 -2.35
CA ASN A 420 -10.35 -18.39 -2.57
C ASN A 420 -10.69 -18.25 -4.06
N GLU A 421 -9.74 -17.77 -4.87
CA GLU A 421 -9.92 -17.59 -6.31
C GLU A 421 -10.01 -18.93 -7.05
N TYR A 422 -9.22 -19.92 -6.63
CA TYR A 422 -9.26 -21.27 -7.19
C TYR A 422 -10.42 -22.12 -6.66
N ARG A 423 -11.00 -21.79 -5.49
CA ARG A 423 -12.05 -22.59 -4.84
C ARG A 423 -13.18 -23.02 -5.78
N PRO A 424 -13.88 -22.12 -6.49
CA PRO A 424 -15.02 -22.52 -7.33
C PRO A 424 -14.60 -23.50 -8.44
N HIS A 425 -13.46 -23.27 -9.08
CA HIS A 425 -12.97 -24.11 -10.17
C HIS A 425 -12.49 -25.48 -9.70
N VAL A 426 -11.75 -25.52 -8.58
CA VAL A 426 -11.29 -26.77 -7.97
C VAL A 426 -12.49 -27.62 -7.52
N THR A 427 -13.51 -27.00 -6.92
CA THR A 427 -14.72 -27.71 -6.49
C THR A 427 -15.48 -28.29 -7.68
N GLU A 428 -15.60 -27.55 -8.78
CA GLU A 428 -16.27 -28.02 -10.00
C GLU A 428 -15.53 -29.21 -10.64
N ILE A 429 -14.20 -29.12 -10.79
CA ILE A 429 -13.39 -30.21 -11.34
C ILE A 429 -13.49 -31.48 -10.49
N LEU A 430 -13.42 -31.33 -9.16
CA LEU A 430 -13.57 -32.48 -8.25
C LEU A 430 -14.96 -33.12 -8.35
N LYS A 431 -16.01 -32.30 -8.56
CA LYS A 431 -17.36 -32.80 -8.76
C LYS A 431 -17.47 -33.59 -10.07
N GLN A 432 -16.88 -33.09 -11.15
CA GLN A 432 -16.83 -33.79 -12.44
C GLN A 432 -16.13 -35.13 -12.32
N TRP A 433 -14.96 -35.19 -11.67
CA TRP A 433 -14.27 -36.46 -11.43
C TRP A 433 -15.07 -37.45 -10.59
N LYS A 434 -15.81 -36.98 -9.58
CA LYS A 434 -16.72 -37.84 -8.80
C LYS A 434 -17.85 -38.40 -9.66
N GLU A 435 -18.45 -37.58 -10.53
CA GLU A 435 -19.53 -38.01 -11.44
C GLU A 435 -19.03 -39.00 -12.52
N GLU A 436 -17.79 -38.83 -13.00
CA GLU A 436 -17.12 -39.78 -13.91
C GLU A 436 -16.85 -41.12 -13.23
N ASP A 437 -16.28 -41.11 -12.01
CA ASP A 437 -16.02 -42.31 -11.21
C ASP A 437 -17.31 -43.09 -10.85
N GLU A 438 -18.45 -42.41 -10.71
CA GLU A 438 -19.75 -43.04 -10.46
C GLU A 438 -20.37 -43.63 -11.74
N LYS A 439 -20.19 -42.98 -12.90
CA LYS A 439 -20.63 -43.50 -14.19
C LYS A 439 -19.86 -44.75 -14.57
N ASP A 440 -18.53 -44.75 -14.40
CA ASP A 440 -17.68 -45.91 -14.69
C ASP A 440 -18.01 -47.12 -13.81
N LYS A 441 -18.44 -46.89 -12.55
CA LYS A 441 -18.93 -47.96 -11.67
C LYS A 441 -20.33 -48.47 -12.02
N SER A 442 -21.14 -47.69 -12.72
CA SER A 442 -22.48 -48.07 -13.15
C SER A 442 -22.50 -48.83 -14.48
N SER A 443 -21.48 -48.67 -15.32
CA SER A 443 -21.33 -49.37 -16.60
C SER A 443 -20.68 -50.76 -16.51
N ASP A 444 -20.08 -51.12 -15.38
CA ASP A 444 -19.28 -52.36 -15.23
C ASP A 444 -20.05 -53.54 -14.59
N SER A 445 -21.38 -53.55 -14.67
CA SER A 445 -22.22 -54.66 -14.15
C SER A 445 -22.61 -55.74 -15.16
N SER A 446 -21.86 -55.88 -16.27
CA SER A 446 -22.03 -57.03 -17.17
C SER A 446 -20.72 -57.45 -17.88
N SER A 447 -19.98 -58.39 -17.26
CA SER A 447 -19.40 -59.62 -17.87
C SER A 447 -18.07 -60.05 -17.21
N ASP A 448 -18.14 -61.19 -16.51
CA ASP A 448 -17.16 -62.26 -16.27
C ASP A 448 -15.63 -62.04 -16.21
N ASN A 449 -15.08 -62.42 -15.04
CA ASN A 449 -13.85 -63.18 -14.74
C ASN A 449 -12.68 -63.20 -15.74
N ASP A 450 -11.52 -62.63 -15.36
CA ASP A 450 -10.35 -63.40 -14.86
C ASP A 450 -9.09 -62.52 -14.63
N LYS A 451 -8.36 -62.86 -13.55
CA LYS A 451 -6.93 -62.59 -13.21
C LYS A 451 -6.46 -61.22 -12.66
N ALA A 452 -6.16 -61.25 -11.35
CA ALA A 452 -5.01 -60.72 -10.57
C ALA A 452 -4.04 -59.73 -11.26
N SER A 453 -3.53 -58.63 -10.68
CA SER A 453 -3.21 -58.31 -9.28
C SER A 453 -2.80 -56.82 -9.16
N ALA A 454 -3.34 -56.07 -8.19
CA ALA A 454 -2.68 -54.95 -7.49
C ALA A 454 -3.57 -54.43 -6.35
N GLN A 455 -3.13 -54.62 -5.09
CA GLN A 455 -3.89 -54.27 -3.88
C GLN A 455 -4.07 -52.74 -3.73
N LYS A 456 -5.29 -52.28 -3.98
CA LYS A 456 -5.83 -50.97 -3.61
C LYS A 456 -6.59 -51.14 -2.30
N SER A 457 -6.15 -50.53 -1.20
CA SER A 457 -6.85 -50.60 0.08
C SER A 457 -8.05 -49.63 0.07
N THR A 458 -9.22 -50.13 -0.31
CA THR A 458 -10.52 -49.52 -0.06
C THR A 458 -10.81 -49.54 1.45
N ARG A 459 -11.32 -48.43 2.00
CA ARG A 459 -11.86 -48.38 3.36
C ARG A 459 -13.37 -48.16 3.26
N SER A 460 -14.08 -49.04 3.94
CA SER A 460 -15.53 -49.16 4.05
C SER A 460 -16.24 -47.86 4.46
N ILE A 461 -17.33 -47.57 3.77
CA ILE A 461 -18.33 -46.56 4.16
C ILE A 461 -19.52 -47.35 4.70
N THR A 462 -19.77 -47.26 6.01
CA THR A 462 -21.05 -47.63 6.63
C THR A 462 -21.99 -46.41 6.56
N PRO A 463 -23.27 -46.56 6.16
CA PRO A 463 -24.19 -45.43 6.07
C PRO A 463 -24.82 -45.12 7.45
N PRO A 464 -24.93 -43.85 7.88
CA PRO A 464 -25.77 -43.50 9.02
C PRO A 464 -27.24 -43.31 8.59
N SER A 465 -28.15 -43.74 9.47
CA SER A 465 -29.60 -43.70 9.30
C SER A 465 -30.15 -42.29 9.04
N LYS A 466 -31.03 -42.19 8.04
CA LYS A 466 -31.80 -40.97 7.70
C LYS A 466 -32.77 -40.60 8.82
N GLY A 467 -32.62 -39.40 9.39
CA GLY A 467 -33.68 -38.65 10.08
C GLY A 467 -34.16 -37.48 9.19
N PRO A 468 -35.43 -37.08 9.24
CA PRO A 468 -36.00 -36.16 8.25
C PRO A 468 -35.75 -34.71 8.69
N HIS A 469 -34.73 -34.05 8.14
CA HIS A 469 -34.77 -32.63 7.78
C HIS A 469 -33.51 -32.29 6.98
N GLY A 470 -33.72 -31.93 5.71
CA GLY A 470 -32.65 -31.64 4.77
C GLY A 470 -31.86 -30.38 5.12
N LYS A 471 -30.55 -30.56 5.33
CA LYS A 471 -29.50 -29.61 4.92
C LYS A 471 -28.50 -30.40 4.08
N LYS A 472 -28.07 -29.84 2.95
CA LYS A 472 -27.01 -30.41 2.12
C LYS A 472 -25.72 -30.40 2.94
N ASP A 473 -25.21 -31.57 3.30
CA ASP A 473 -23.92 -31.73 3.98
C ASP A 473 -22.80 -31.41 2.98
N GLU A 474 -22.17 -30.23 3.12
CA GLU A 474 -20.82 -30.02 2.58
C GLU A 474 -19.88 -30.97 3.33
N GLU A 475 -19.18 -31.87 2.63
CA GLU A 475 -18.12 -32.70 3.22
C GLU A 475 -17.15 -31.81 4.00
N GLU A 476 -17.08 -31.99 5.32
CA GLU A 476 -16.24 -31.17 6.21
C GLU A 476 -14.75 -31.41 5.88
N VAL A 477 -14.15 -30.50 5.12
CA VAL A 477 -12.77 -30.61 4.65
C VAL A 477 -11.80 -30.56 5.84
N ASN A 478 -10.95 -31.58 6.00
CA ASN A 478 -9.93 -31.61 7.05
C ASN A 478 -8.86 -30.53 6.80
N ASP A 479 -8.92 -29.44 7.57
CA ASP A 479 -8.03 -28.27 7.48
C ASP A 479 -6.55 -28.55 7.80
N PHE A 480 -6.23 -29.72 8.36
CA PHE A 480 -4.89 -30.08 8.80
C PHE A 480 -4.19 -31.09 7.87
N ARG A 481 -4.89 -31.55 6.82
CA ARG A 481 -4.35 -32.47 5.81
C ARG A 481 -4.14 -31.76 4.48
N ILE A 482 -2.97 -31.97 3.87
CA ILE A 482 -2.71 -31.51 2.51
C ILE A 482 -3.51 -32.38 1.54
N ASP A 483 -4.52 -31.79 0.93
CA ASP A 483 -5.39 -32.47 -0.03
C ASP A 483 -4.74 -32.51 -1.42
N LYS A 484 -4.24 -33.69 -1.78
CA LYS A 484 -3.59 -33.93 -3.07
C LYS A 484 -4.56 -33.89 -4.25
N GLU A 485 -5.83 -34.21 -4.04
CA GLU A 485 -6.83 -34.17 -5.12
C GLU A 485 -7.16 -32.73 -5.46
N ARG A 486 -7.29 -31.86 -4.45
CA ARG A 486 -7.42 -30.41 -4.67
C ARG A 486 -6.22 -29.80 -5.40
N ILE A 487 -5.01 -30.27 -5.12
CA ILE A 487 -3.80 -29.82 -5.85
C ILE A 487 -3.86 -30.28 -7.31
N LYS A 488 -4.21 -31.54 -7.56
CA LYS A 488 -4.36 -32.06 -8.94
C LYS A 488 -5.42 -31.29 -9.72
N ALA A 489 -6.59 -31.04 -9.11
CA ALA A 489 -7.67 -30.28 -9.73
C ALA A 489 -7.24 -28.84 -10.02
N ALA A 490 -6.48 -28.21 -9.13
CA ALA A 490 -5.90 -26.88 -9.38
C ALA A 490 -4.90 -26.90 -10.55
N HIS A 491 -4.04 -27.91 -10.65
CA HIS A 491 -3.14 -28.04 -11.80
C HIS A 491 -3.88 -28.31 -13.11
N GLU A 492 -5.01 -29.02 -13.06
CA GLU A 492 -5.86 -29.21 -14.24
C GLU A 492 -6.49 -27.89 -14.70
N PHE A 493 -6.99 -27.10 -13.75
CA PHE A 493 -7.47 -25.74 -14.01
C PHE A 493 -6.38 -24.84 -14.62
N GLU A 494 -5.15 -24.92 -14.11
CA GLU A 494 -3.98 -24.17 -14.61
C GLU A 494 -3.57 -24.53 -16.04
N LYS A 495 -4.04 -25.65 -16.62
CA LYS A 495 -3.83 -25.93 -18.04
C LYS A 495 -4.74 -25.08 -18.94
N GLN A 496 -5.85 -24.61 -18.41
CA GLN A 496 -6.91 -23.89 -19.14
C GLN A 496 -6.87 -22.38 -18.88
N CYS A 497 -6.09 -21.91 -17.88
CA CYS A 497 -5.99 -20.52 -17.51
C CYS A 497 -4.55 -20.09 -17.19
N ASN A 498 -4.29 -18.78 -17.13
CA ASN A 498 -3.01 -18.28 -16.65
C ASN A 498 -2.84 -18.61 -15.16
N ARG A 499 -1.72 -19.26 -14.83
CA ARG A 499 -1.38 -19.67 -13.47
C ARG A 499 -1.17 -18.47 -12.55
N LEU A 500 -1.91 -18.40 -11.45
CA LEU A 500 -1.77 -17.34 -10.46
C LEU A 500 -0.54 -17.62 -9.56
N VAL A 501 0.47 -16.77 -9.66
CA VAL A 501 1.71 -16.88 -8.87
C VAL A 501 1.96 -15.56 -8.15
N TYR A 502 2.22 -15.63 -6.85
CA TYR A 502 2.70 -14.50 -6.07
C TYR A 502 4.24 -14.43 -6.13
N ASP A 503 4.75 -13.47 -6.89
CA ASP A 503 6.18 -13.15 -7.00
C ASP A 503 6.39 -11.63 -6.84
N PRO A 504 6.56 -11.13 -5.61
CA PRO A 504 6.58 -9.69 -5.33
C PRO A 504 7.78 -8.96 -5.93
N ASP A 505 8.90 -9.64 -6.13
CA ASP A 505 10.15 -9.06 -6.64
C ASP A 505 10.42 -9.44 -8.11
N SER A 506 9.55 -10.27 -8.71
CA SER A 506 9.76 -10.80 -10.06
C SER A 506 11.10 -11.54 -10.20
N ASP A 507 11.57 -12.15 -9.11
CA ASP A 507 12.84 -12.86 -9.02
C ASP A 507 12.68 -14.37 -9.24
N GLY A 508 11.47 -14.84 -9.55
CA GLY A 508 11.15 -16.24 -9.77
C GLY A 508 10.63 -16.95 -8.54
N PHE A 509 10.21 -16.21 -7.50
CA PHE A 509 9.59 -16.80 -6.32
C PHE A 509 8.23 -17.43 -6.67
N ASN A 510 8.23 -18.74 -6.94
CA ASN A 510 7.07 -19.49 -7.41
C ASN A 510 6.10 -19.82 -6.27
N PHE A 511 5.27 -18.87 -5.81
CA PHE A 511 4.22 -19.10 -4.82
C PHE A 511 2.82 -19.18 -5.46
N GLY A 512 2.49 -20.37 -6.01
CA GLY A 512 1.18 -20.69 -6.58
C GLY A 512 0.27 -21.51 -5.65
N TYR A 513 -0.80 -22.11 -6.18
CA TYR A 513 -1.85 -22.79 -5.39
C TYR A 513 -1.32 -23.89 -4.45
N GLU A 514 -0.44 -24.78 -4.93
CA GLU A 514 0.12 -25.87 -4.11
C GLU A 514 0.86 -25.34 -2.87
N ARG A 515 1.71 -24.33 -3.05
CA ARG A 515 2.46 -23.70 -1.94
C ARG A 515 1.54 -22.92 -1.02
N ALA A 516 0.55 -22.22 -1.56
CA ALA A 516 -0.45 -21.51 -0.78
C ALA A 516 -1.25 -22.46 0.13
N LEU A 517 -1.75 -23.57 -0.41
CA LEU A 517 -2.49 -24.58 0.34
C LEU A 517 -1.60 -25.24 1.41
N THR A 518 -0.40 -25.66 1.02
CA THR A 518 0.58 -26.29 1.94
C THR A 518 0.92 -25.34 3.09
N PHE A 519 1.24 -24.08 2.79
CA PHE A 519 1.52 -23.05 3.78
C PHE A 519 0.35 -22.88 4.75
N LYS A 520 -0.89 -22.78 4.24
CA LYS A 520 -2.08 -22.58 5.07
C LYS A 520 -2.36 -23.75 6.01
N VAL A 521 -2.29 -24.98 5.50
CA VAL A 521 -2.49 -26.21 6.30
C VAL A 521 -1.44 -26.32 7.40
N ARG A 522 -0.16 -26.12 7.06
CA ARG A 522 0.95 -26.26 8.02
C ARG A 522 0.95 -25.16 9.09
N THR A 523 0.69 -23.91 8.72
CA THR A 523 0.58 -22.81 9.69
C THR A 523 -0.59 -23.01 10.65
N ASN A 524 -1.75 -23.48 10.17
CA ASN A 524 -2.89 -23.80 11.03
C ASN A 524 -2.58 -24.95 11.99
N LEU A 525 -1.89 -26.01 11.53
CA LEU A 525 -1.47 -27.15 12.34
C LEU A 525 -0.54 -26.71 13.49
N PHE A 526 0.49 -25.91 13.22
CA PHE A 526 1.37 -25.43 14.28
C PHE A 526 0.66 -24.47 15.25
N LYS A 527 -0.24 -23.64 14.73
CA LYS A 527 -1.02 -22.71 15.54
C LYS A 527 -1.89 -23.44 16.57
N ILE A 528 -2.63 -24.47 16.17
CA ILE A 528 -3.49 -25.21 17.12
C ILE A 528 -2.64 -25.97 18.16
N ILE A 529 -1.53 -26.58 17.74
CA ILE A 529 -0.63 -27.28 18.66
C ILE A 529 -0.10 -26.31 19.72
N ARG A 530 0.53 -25.20 19.31
CA ARG A 530 1.20 -24.29 20.26
C ARG A 530 0.24 -23.42 21.06
N LYS A 531 -0.73 -22.80 20.38
CA LYS A 531 -1.60 -21.79 20.99
C LYS A 531 -2.77 -22.39 21.76
N GLU A 532 -3.27 -23.55 21.35
CA GLU A 532 -4.45 -24.16 21.98
C GLU A 532 -4.04 -25.34 22.85
N ILE A 533 -3.38 -26.36 22.27
CA ILE A 533 -3.14 -27.65 22.96
C ILE A 533 -2.02 -27.56 24.02
N LEU A 534 -0.86 -27.02 23.64
CA LEU A 534 0.32 -26.93 24.51
C LEU A 534 0.25 -25.72 25.47
N SER A 535 -0.63 -24.76 25.19
CA SER A 535 -0.80 -23.57 26.02
C SER A 535 -1.19 -23.94 27.46
N ASN A 536 -0.84 -23.07 28.42
CA ASN A 536 -1.15 -23.26 29.84
C ASN A 536 -0.73 -24.63 30.38
N ASN A 537 0.48 -25.08 30.02
CA ASN A 537 1.04 -26.38 30.43
C ASN A 537 0.11 -27.57 30.13
N PHE A 538 -0.38 -27.68 28.89
CA PHE A 538 -1.23 -28.80 28.42
C PHE A 538 -2.62 -28.90 29.07
N LYS A 539 -3.13 -27.83 29.71
CA LYS A 539 -4.44 -27.87 30.41
C LYS A 539 -5.59 -28.41 29.56
N LEU A 540 -5.68 -28.01 28.28
CA LEU A 540 -6.72 -28.51 27.37
C LEU A 540 -6.54 -30.01 27.08
N PHE A 541 -5.29 -30.43 26.88
CA PHE A 541 -4.96 -31.84 26.65
C PHE A 541 -5.37 -32.69 27.85
N ASP A 542 -5.04 -32.26 29.07
CA ASP A 542 -5.37 -32.96 30.31
C ASP A 542 -6.89 -33.12 30.48
N GLN A 543 -7.67 -32.09 30.14
CA GLN A 543 -9.14 -32.15 30.16
C GLN A 543 -9.74 -33.10 29.12
N CYS A 544 -9.01 -33.39 28.04
CA CYS A 544 -9.52 -34.19 26.93
C CYS A 544 -8.92 -35.60 26.85
N VAL A 545 -7.93 -35.93 27.69
CA VAL A 545 -7.16 -37.17 27.58
C VAL A 545 -8.03 -38.42 27.76
N GLU A 546 -9.04 -38.37 28.63
CA GLU A 546 -10.00 -39.46 28.83
C GLU A 546 -10.90 -39.68 27.60
N ASN A 547 -11.36 -38.58 26.99
CA ASN A 547 -12.13 -38.62 25.74
C ASN A 547 -11.28 -39.18 24.59
N LEU A 548 -10.00 -38.82 24.52
CA LEU A 548 -9.05 -39.39 23.55
C LEU A 548 -8.85 -40.88 23.75
N ASN A 549 -8.70 -41.33 25.00
CA ASN A 549 -8.57 -42.76 25.32
C ASN A 549 -9.83 -43.54 24.94
N THR A 550 -11.02 -42.96 25.17
CA THR A 550 -12.30 -43.57 24.82
C THR A 550 -12.42 -43.71 23.30
N LYS A 551 -12.15 -42.64 22.56
CA LYS A 551 -12.13 -42.66 21.09
C LYS A 551 -11.11 -43.68 20.52
N LEU A 552 -9.94 -43.81 21.15
CA LEU A 552 -8.95 -44.79 20.73
C LEU A 552 -9.43 -46.24 20.91
N LYS A 553 -10.20 -46.51 21.99
CA LYS A 553 -10.82 -47.83 22.22
C LYS A 553 -11.90 -48.12 21.17
N GLU A 554 -12.78 -47.17 20.90
CA GLU A 554 -13.81 -47.27 19.84
C GLU A 554 -13.17 -47.53 18.47
N ASP A 555 -12.10 -46.80 18.12
CA ASP A 555 -11.36 -47.00 16.87
C ASP A 555 -10.72 -48.41 16.80
N ARG A 556 -10.34 -49.02 17.93
CA ARG A 556 -9.81 -50.38 17.98
C ARG A 556 -10.91 -51.41 17.75
N GLU A 557 -12.07 -51.24 18.39
CA GLU A 557 -13.24 -52.11 18.23
C GLU A 557 -13.73 -52.12 16.77
N LEU A 558 -13.71 -50.96 16.11
CA LEU A 558 -14.08 -50.81 14.70
C LEU A 558 -12.97 -51.24 13.71
N GLN A 559 -11.85 -51.78 14.18
CA GLN A 559 -10.65 -52.09 13.39
C GLN A 559 -10.12 -50.89 12.57
N GLN A 560 -10.36 -49.68 13.07
CA GLN A 560 -9.95 -48.44 12.44
C GLN A 560 -8.61 -47.90 12.97
N CYS A 561 -8.16 -48.36 14.13
CA CYS A 561 -6.88 -47.97 14.73
C CYS A 561 -5.69 -48.66 14.05
N LYS A 562 -4.70 -47.88 13.62
CA LYS A 562 -3.43 -48.38 13.04
C LYS A 562 -2.22 -48.18 13.97
N LEU A 563 -2.48 -47.82 15.23
CA LEU A 563 -1.47 -47.60 16.26
C LEU A 563 -1.24 -48.90 17.04
N PRO A 564 -0.04 -49.10 17.62
CA PRO A 564 0.26 -50.27 18.45
C PRO A 564 -0.66 -50.39 19.69
N GLU A 565 -0.75 -51.59 20.26
CA GLU A 565 -1.58 -51.84 21.44
C GLU A 565 -1.06 -51.10 22.67
N GLU A 566 0.25 -50.93 22.75
CA GLU A 566 1.00 -50.24 23.80
C GLU A 566 0.85 -48.70 23.72
N TRP A 567 0.08 -48.17 22.77
CA TRP A 567 -0.12 -46.73 22.60
C TRP A 567 -0.95 -46.13 23.75
N ILE A 568 -0.27 -45.45 24.65
CA ILE A 568 -0.83 -44.60 25.71
C ILE A 568 -1.02 -43.17 25.20
N CYS A 569 -2.24 -42.63 25.20
CA CYS A 569 -2.51 -41.25 24.76
C CYS A 569 -1.77 -40.21 25.60
N ASP A 570 -1.84 -40.32 26.94
CA ASP A 570 -1.25 -39.34 27.86
C ASP A 570 0.27 -39.19 27.70
N LYS A 571 0.93 -40.29 27.33
CA LYS A 571 2.37 -40.31 27.02
C LYS A 571 2.61 -39.97 25.55
N HIS A 572 2.23 -40.85 24.63
CA HIS A 572 2.68 -40.77 23.23
C HIS A 572 2.04 -39.63 22.46
N ASP A 573 0.74 -39.32 22.63
CA ASP A 573 0.13 -38.19 21.92
C ASP A 573 0.69 -36.86 22.45
N ARG A 574 0.87 -36.75 23.77
CA ARG A 574 1.48 -35.58 24.43
C ARG A 574 2.89 -35.32 23.92
N TYR A 575 3.75 -36.35 23.95
CA TYR A 575 5.13 -36.23 23.50
C TYR A 575 5.24 -36.08 21.98
N LEU A 576 4.30 -36.62 21.19
CA LEU A 576 4.21 -36.34 19.75
C LEU A 576 3.99 -34.85 19.48
N LEU A 577 3.00 -34.26 20.14
CA LEU A 577 2.67 -32.83 20.02
C LEU A 577 3.83 -31.95 20.48
N LYS A 578 4.48 -32.32 21.60
CA LYS A 578 5.68 -31.64 22.12
C LYS A 578 6.85 -31.72 21.14
N ALA A 579 7.17 -32.93 20.66
CA ALA A 579 8.28 -33.16 19.73
C ALA A 579 8.13 -32.39 18.42
N VAL A 580 6.91 -32.34 17.86
CA VAL A 580 6.63 -31.56 16.64
C VAL A 580 6.73 -30.07 16.91
N SER A 581 6.23 -29.58 18.05
CA SER A 581 6.34 -28.17 18.41
C SER A 581 7.79 -27.70 18.56
N GLU A 582 8.64 -28.51 19.19
CA GLU A 582 10.04 -28.18 19.48
C GLU A 582 10.95 -28.38 18.26
N ASN A 583 10.79 -29.47 17.51
CA ASN A 583 11.74 -29.89 16.47
C ASN A 583 11.20 -29.82 15.04
N GLY A 584 9.92 -29.48 14.87
CA GLY A 584 9.25 -29.42 13.58
C GLY A 584 8.84 -30.79 13.00
N LEU A 585 8.18 -30.77 11.85
CA LEU A 585 7.59 -31.96 11.23
C LEU A 585 8.61 -32.95 10.67
N GLN A 586 9.81 -32.48 10.30
CA GLN A 586 10.88 -33.36 9.81
C GLN A 586 11.35 -34.33 10.89
N PHE A 587 11.22 -33.96 12.17
CA PHE A 587 11.61 -34.77 13.32
C PHE A 587 10.76 -36.03 13.50
N LEU A 588 9.57 -36.11 12.88
CA LEU A 588 8.74 -37.33 12.92
C LEU A 588 9.47 -38.58 12.42
N GLY A 589 10.48 -38.44 11.55
CA GLY A 589 11.32 -39.56 11.12
C GLY A 589 12.36 -39.99 12.16
N LYS A 590 12.76 -39.08 13.05
CA LYS A 590 13.77 -39.26 14.12
C LYS A 590 13.16 -39.63 15.48
N LEU A 591 11.83 -39.66 15.59
CA LEU A 591 11.13 -40.11 16.79
C LEU A 591 11.30 -41.60 17.07
N LYS A 592 11.67 -42.41 16.06
CA LYS A 592 11.94 -43.83 16.25
C LYS A 592 13.03 -44.02 17.31
N GLN A 593 12.73 -44.76 18.38
CA GLN A 593 13.66 -45.09 19.47
C GLN A 593 14.16 -43.88 20.27
N ASN A 594 13.43 -42.75 20.23
CA ASN A 594 13.80 -41.58 21.01
C ASN A 594 13.25 -41.68 22.44
N ALA A 595 14.13 -41.86 23.42
CA ALA A 595 13.79 -41.99 24.83
C ALA A 595 13.23 -40.70 25.43
N ASP A 596 13.72 -39.53 25.01
CA ASP A 596 13.34 -38.22 25.56
C ASP A 596 11.86 -37.88 25.31
N TYR A 597 11.29 -38.45 24.23
CA TYR A 597 9.87 -38.32 23.87
C TYR A 597 9.08 -39.61 24.10
N GLY A 598 9.65 -40.60 24.79
CA GLY A 598 8.94 -41.83 25.19
C GLY A 598 8.60 -42.79 24.04
N TYR A 599 9.40 -42.81 22.97
CA TYR A 599 9.29 -43.70 21.80
C TYR A 599 10.39 -44.78 21.74
N ASP A 600 11.06 -45.01 22.86
CA ASP A 600 12.05 -46.06 23.10
C ASP A 600 11.48 -47.47 22.90
N ALA A 601 10.28 -47.73 23.42
CA ALA A 601 9.64 -49.04 23.41
C ALA A 601 8.65 -49.27 22.24
N ILE A 602 8.39 -48.25 21.40
CA ILE A 602 7.32 -48.32 20.38
C ILE A 602 7.84 -47.86 19.01
N HIS A 603 7.62 -48.69 17.99
CA HIS A 603 7.96 -48.36 16.61
C HIS A 603 6.73 -48.01 15.76
N VAL A 604 6.59 -46.73 15.40
CA VAL A 604 5.54 -46.26 14.49
C VAL A 604 6.16 -45.55 13.27
N PRO A 605 5.77 -45.90 12.04
CA PRO A 605 6.25 -45.22 10.83
C PRO A 605 5.85 -43.74 10.78
N LYS A 606 6.71 -42.88 10.22
CA LYS A 606 6.47 -41.43 10.03
C LYS A 606 5.09 -41.09 9.47
N LYS A 607 4.62 -41.83 8.43
CA LYS A 607 3.31 -41.60 7.81
C LYS A 607 2.14 -41.82 8.79
N ARG A 608 2.25 -42.79 9.71
CA ARG A 608 1.23 -43.06 10.73
C ARG A 608 1.26 -42.01 11.83
N LEU A 609 2.44 -41.59 12.27
CA LEU A 609 2.61 -40.48 13.22
C LEU A 609 2.05 -39.16 12.67
N GLN A 610 2.33 -38.86 11.40
CA GLN A 610 1.76 -37.68 10.74
C GLN A 610 0.23 -37.75 10.68
N LYS A 611 -0.34 -38.91 10.32
CA LYS A 611 -1.79 -39.08 10.32
C LYS A 611 -2.38 -38.90 11.72
N ARG A 612 -1.76 -39.49 12.75
CA ARG A 612 -2.20 -39.32 14.15
C ARG A 612 -2.15 -37.86 14.58
N LEU A 613 -1.11 -37.11 14.17
CA LEU A 613 -1.00 -35.68 14.44
C LEU A 613 -2.15 -34.88 13.80
N GLU A 614 -2.49 -35.18 12.55
CA GLU A 614 -3.63 -34.57 11.83
C GLU A 614 -4.95 -34.89 12.54
N ASP A 615 -5.15 -36.14 12.96
CA ASP A 615 -6.34 -36.60 13.69
C ASP A 615 -6.45 -35.94 15.08
N LEU A 616 -5.34 -35.76 15.79
CA LEU A 616 -5.30 -35.04 17.08
C LEU A 616 -5.69 -33.57 16.90
N CYS A 617 -5.12 -32.88 15.91
CA CYS A 617 -5.45 -31.48 15.63
C CYS A 617 -6.95 -31.31 15.32
N LEU A 618 -7.51 -32.21 14.51
CA LEU A 618 -8.94 -32.21 14.20
C LEU A 618 -9.79 -32.46 15.46
N PHE A 619 -9.43 -33.48 16.26
CA PHE A 619 -10.12 -33.80 17.51
C PHE A 619 -10.16 -32.60 18.47
N PHE A 620 -9.02 -31.94 18.69
CA PHE A 620 -8.96 -30.78 19.58
C PHE A 620 -9.71 -29.58 19.00
N LYS A 621 -9.70 -29.37 17.67
CA LYS A 621 -10.51 -28.34 17.01
C LYS A 621 -12.00 -28.56 17.31
N ASP A 622 -12.49 -29.79 17.18
CA ASP A 622 -13.90 -30.11 17.41
C ASP A 622 -14.27 -29.99 18.90
N HIS A 623 -13.39 -30.45 19.79
CA HIS A 623 -13.60 -30.33 21.23
C HIS A 623 -13.57 -28.88 21.70
N LEU A 624 -12.73 -28.01 21.14
CA LEU A 624 -12.75 -26.58 21.42
C LEU A 624 -14.11 -25.95 21.06
N VAL A 625 -14.72 -26.37 19.95
CA VAL A 625 -16.07 -25.93 19.57
C VAL A 625 -17.12 -26.42 20.58
N LYS A 626 -16.98 -27.64 21.10
CA LYS A 626 -17.87 -28.21 22.13
C LYS A 626 -17.69 -27.56 23.51
N PHE A 627 -16.46 -27.35 23.98
CA PHE A 627 -16.18 -26.66 25.24
C PHE A 627 -16.72 -25.22 25.24
N ARG A 628 -16.64 -24.52 24.10
CA ARG A 628 -17.27 -23.19 23.93
C ARG A 628 -18.80 -23.23 23.95
N LYS A 629 -19.43 -24.39 23.75
CA LYS A 629 -20.90 -24.58 23.81
C LYS A 629 -21.43 -25.04 25.18
N VAL A 630 -20.63 -25.74 26.00
CA VAL A 630 -21.07 -26.37 27.27
C VAL A 630 -21.08 -25.40 28.47
N SER A 631 -20.38 -24.26 28.42
CA SER A 631 -20.36 -23.24 29.51
C SER A 631 -21.68 -22.47 29.71
N ALA A 632 -22.81 -22.99 29.21
CA ALA A 632 -24.10 -22.31 29.09
C ALA A 632 -25.29 -23.13 29.65
N VAL A 633 -25.38 -23.36 30.99
CA VAL A 633 -26.63 -23.69 31.74
C VAL A 633 -26.53 -23.25 33.22
N LYS A 634 -27.57 -22.58 33.77
CA LYS A 634 -27.83 -22.00 35.15
C LYS A 634 -28.16 -23.04 36.28
N PRO A 635 -28.62 -22.73 37.54
CA PRO A 635 -29.11 -21.46 38.19
C PRO A 635 -28.71 -21.17 39.68
N GLY A 636 -29.01 -19.94 40.15
CA GLY A 636 -29.13 -19.60 41.59
C GLY A 636 -29.13 -18.09 41.89
N ASP A 637 -30.29 -17.56 42.29
CA ASP A 637 -30.66 -16.18 42.68
C ASP A 637 -29.57 -15.23 43.22
N LEU A 638 -29.51 -14.01 42.65
CA LEU A 638 -30.02 -12.79 43.29
C LEU A 638 -30.00 -11.62 42.26
N SER A 639 -31.20 -11.19 41.88
CA SER A 639 -31.57 -9.88 41.29
C SER A 639 -30.77 -8.70 41.91
N THR A 640 -30.27 -7.67 41.22
CA THR A 640 -30.97 -6.74 40.30
C THR A 640 -29.94 -5.85 39.58
N GLY A 641 -30.14 -5.57 38.28
CA GLY A 641 -29.42 -4.54 37.52
C GLY A 641 -29.34 -4.83 36.02
N GLN A 642 -30.50 -4.94 35.36
CA GLN A 642 -30.65 -5.38 33.97
C GLN A 642 -30.03 -4.40 32.95
N THR A 643 -29.13 -4.89 32.09
CA THR A 643 -28.65 -4.20 30.87
C THR A 643 -29.14 -4.96 29.64
N GLN A 644 -30.27 -4.52 29.07
CA GLN A 644 -30.85 -5.13 27.86
C GLN A 644 -30.13 -4.61 26.60
N ILE A 645 -29.72 -5.53 25.72
CA ILE A 645 -29.13 -5.27 24.40
C ILE A 645 -30.18 -5.57 23.34
N ASP A 646 -30.25 -4.76 22.28
CA ASP A 646 -31.16 -5.00 21.16
C ASP A 646 -30.88 -6.38 20.48
N PRO A 647 -31.82 -7.33 20.54
CA PRO A 647 -31.61 -8.70 20.05
C PRO A 647 -31.54 -8.82 18.52
N LYS A 648 -31.76 -7.74 17.75
CA LYS A 648 -31.82 -7.77 16.28
C LYS A 648 -30.49 -7.56 15.55
N LYS A 649 -29.37 -7.33 16.25
CA LYS A 649 -28.04 -7.10 15.65
C LYS A 649 -27.09 -8.26 15.95
N ASN A 650 -26.47 -8.85 14.91
CA ASN A 650 -25.49 -9.94 15.01
C ASN A 650 -24.04 -9.40 14.96
N PHE A 651 -23.15 -9.95 15.81
CA PHE A 651 -21.77 -9.48 16.01
C PHE A 651 -20.73 -10.59 15.81
N ASN A 652 -19.57 -10.26 15.23
CA ASN A 652 -18.56 -11.25 14.78
C ASN A 652 -17.13 -11.04 15.32
N LYS A 653 -16.87 -10.22 16.36
CA LYS A 653 -15.46 -9.91 16.73
C LYS A 653 -15.05 -10.02 18.21
N ILE A 654 -15.96 -9.94 19.17
CA ILE A 654 -15.69 -10.32 20.57
C ILE A 654 -16.81 -11.28 20.97
N ASN A 655 -16.43 -12.48 21.41
CA ASN A 655 -17.40 -13.47 21.88
C ASN A 655 -17.83 -13.05 23.28
N VAL A 656 -18.94 -12.33 23.37
CA VAL A 656 -19.51 -11.90 24.64
C VAL A 656 -20.50 -12.96 25.09
N ASP A 657 -20.12 -13.70 26.12
CA ASP A 657 -21.02 -14.68 26.72
C ASP A 657 -22.23 -13.95 27.30
N ARG A 658 -23.42 -14.44 26.97
CA ARG A 658 -24.68 -13.92 27.50
C ARG A 658 -25.25 -14.90 28.52
N ASP A 659 -25.90 -14.39 29.55
CA ASP A 659 -26.72 -15.22 30.42
C ASP A 659 -28.00 -15.67 29.68
N GLU A 660 -28.78 -16.58 30.27
CA GLU A 660 -30.00 -17.07 29.61
C GLU A 660 -31.13 -16.02 29.55
N PHE A 661 -30.93 -14.83 30.14
CA PHE A 661 -31.81 -13.68 30.00
C PHE A 661 -31.32 -12.72 28.89
N GLY A 662 -30.21 -13.05 28.21
CA GLY A 662 -29.63 -12.27 27.14
C GLY A 662 -28.71 -11.12 27.61
N ASN A 663 -28.45 -10.99 28.92
CA ASN A 663 -27.54 -9.98 29.45
C ASN A 663 -26.09 -10.42 29.29
N ILE A 664 -25.17 -9.45 29.21
CA ILE A 664 -23.74 -9.72 29.14
C ILE A 664 -23.22 -10.33 30.45
N LYS A 665 -22.44 -11.42 30.35
CA LYS A 665 -21.64 -11.92 31.46
C LYS A 665 -20.33 -11.13 31.55
N TYR A 666 -20.07 -10.61 32.75
CA TYR A 666 -18.80 -9.97 33.09
C TYR A 666 -17.91 -10.94 33.90
N PRO A 667 -16.57 -10.84 33.81
CA PRO A 667 -15.83 -9.88 32.98
C PRO A 667 -15.77 -10.30 31.50
N ILE A 668 -15.89 -9.33 30.58
CA ILE A 668 -15.63 -9.55 29.15
C ILE A 668 -14.12 -9.49 28.95
N VAL A 669 -13.50 -10.62 28.64
CA VAL A 669 -12.06 -10.69 28.35
C VAL A 669 -11.83 -10.21 26.92
N VAL A 670 -11.28 -9.02 26.75
CA VAL A 670 -10.99 -8.42 25.43
C VAL A 670 -9.60 -8.84 24.95
N SER A 671 -8.62 -8.86 25.85
CA SER A 671 -7.26 -9.38 25.64
C SER A 671 -6.69 -9.90 26.97
N PRO A 672 -5.54 -10.59 26.98
CA PRO A 672 -4.89 -11.01 28.23
C PRO A 672 -4.63 -9.84 29.19
N THR A 673 -4.44 -8.62 28.65
CA THR A 673 -4.12 -7.41 29.41
C THR A 673 -5.29 -6.44 29.57
N LEU A 674 -6.48 -6.76 29.05
CA LEU A 674 -7.68 -5.92 29.16
C LEU A 674 -8.94 -6.77 29.39
N GLN A 675 -9.62 -6.50 30.49
CA GLN A 675 -10.91 -7.07 30.84
C GLN A 675 -11.92 -5.98 31.12
N ILE A 676 -13.14 -6.08 30.58
CA ILE A 676 -14.24 -5.16 30.91
C ILE A 676 -15.05 -5.79 32.03
N LEU A 677 -15.13 -5.11 33.17
CA LEU A 677 -15.92 -5.54 34.33
C LEU A 677 -17.36 -5.03 34.27
N ASN A 678 -17.60 -3.90 33.60
CA ASN A 678 -18.92 -3.32 33.38
C ASN A 678 -18.89 -2.40 32.15
N LEU A 679 -19.87 -2.48 31.25
CA LEU A 679 -19.96 -1.56 30.09
C LEU A 679 -20.69 -0.24 30.44
N GLY A 680 -21.35 -0.16 31.59
CA GLY A 680 -22.06 1.03 32.04
C GLY A 680 -23.37 1.30 31.29
N VAL A 681 -23.84 2.54 31.37
CA VAL A 681 -25.09 3.02 30.74
C VAL A 681 -24.78 4.22 29.84
N ILE A 682 -25.32 4.21 28.62
CA ILE A 682 -25.15 5.32 27.69
C ILE A 682 -26.02 6.51 28.11
N GLU A 683 -25.35 7.63 28.33
CA GLU A 683 -25.97 8.93 28.57
C GLU A 683 -26.01 9.73 27.25
N TRP A 684 -27.21 9.93 26.73
CA TRP A 684 -27.46 10.56 25.44
C TRP A 684 -27.94 12.01 25.57
N GLU A 685 -28.56 12.39 26.71
CA GLU A 685 -29.09 13.74 26.93
C GLU A 685 -27.96 14.75 27.16
N ARG A 686 -26.88 14.31 27.81
CA ARG A 686 -25.73 15.15 28.14
C ARG A 686 -24.63 15.00 27.06
N PRO A 687 -24.36 16.05 26.25
CA PRO A 687 -23.54 15.94 25.04
C PRO A 687 -22.03 15.75 25.28
N ASN A 688 -21.58 15.73 26.54
CA ASN A 688 -20.17 15.49 26.90
C ASN A 688 -19.88 14.02 27.23
N TYR A 689 -20.90 13.16 27.29
CA TYR A 689 -20.76 11.72 27.54
C TYR A 689 -20.53 10.90 26.26
N HIS A 690 -20.39 11.57 25.11
CA HIS A 690 -20.03 10.94 23.85
C HIS A 690 -19.28 11.94 22.96
N SER A 691 -18.42 11.42 22.09
CA SER A 691 -17.65 12.17 21.09
C SER A 691 -17.96 11.64 19.69
N GLU A 692 -17.34 12.20 18.65
CA GLU A 692 -17.53 11.69 17.27
C GLU A 692 -17.16 10.20 17.12
N LYS A 693 -16.26 9.68 17.96
CA LYS A 693 -15.64 8.34 17.80
C LYS A 693 -15.84 7.38 18.97
N ASN A 694 -16.18 7.88 20.16
CA ASN A 694 -16.26 7.06 21.39
C ASN A 694 -17.46 7.46 22.26
N PHE A 695 -18.04 6.47 22.93
CA PHE A 695 -18.97 6.66 24.05
C PHE A 695 -18.21 6.69 25.38
N PHE A 696 -18.74 7.41 26.37
CA PHE A 696 -18.25 7.43 27.75
C PHE A 696 -19.37 7.01 28.71
N PRO A 697 -19.72 5.71 28.79
CA PRO A 697 -20.87 5.26 29.56
C PRO A 697 -20.66 5.43 31.06
N ILE A 698 -21.71 5.83 31.77
CA ILE A 698 -21.68 5.97 33.24
C ILE A 698 -21.62 4.58 33.86
N GLY A 699 -20.68 4.35 34.78
CA GLY A 699 -20.46 3.05 35.41
C GLY A 699 -19.63 2.08 34.58
N PHE A 700 -19.06 2.51 33.44
CA PHE A 700 -18.10 1.70 32.71
C PHE A 700 -16.90 1.39 33.61
N LYS A 701 -16.47 0.12 33.63
CA LYS A 701 -15.37 -0.37 34.44
C LYS A 701 -14.55 -1.39 33.68
N SER A 702 -13.23 -1.20 33.63
CA SER A 702 -12.28 -2.16 33.05
C SER A 702 -11.06 -2.36 33.93
N VAL A 703 -10.37 -3.48 33.74
CA VAL A 703 -9.07 -3.77 34.34
C VAL A 703 -8.07 -3.86 33.21
N ARG A 704 -6.99 -3.07 33.30
CA ARG A 704 -5.89 -3.11 32.37
C ARG A 704 -4.58 -3.44 33.07
N GLU A 705 -3.87 -4.45 32.60
CA GLU A 705 -2.51 -4.72 33.05
C GLU A 705 -1.52 -3.82 32.31
N TYR A 706 -0.74 -3.06 33.07
CA TYR A 706 0.24 -2.12 32.51
C TYR A 706 1.48 -2.00 33.41
N THR A 707 2.50 -1.29 32.95
CA THR A 707 3.72 -1.04 33.74
C THR A 707 3.39 -0.37 35.06
N SER A 708 4.02 -0.84 36.15
CA SER A 708 3.89 -0.25 37.47
C SER A 708 4.44 1.18 37.49
N MET A 709 3.67 2.09 38.08
CA MET A 709 4.11 3.47 38.34
C MET A 709 4.89 3.63 39.66
N PHE A 710 5.12 2.52 40.39
CA PHE A 710 5.85 2.49 41.65
C PHE A 710 7.14 1.66 41.58
N ARG A 711 7.18 0.63 40.72
CA ARG A 711 8.27 -0.35 40.64
C ARG A 711 8.77 -0.49 39.21
N VAL A 712 10.06 -0.20 39.01
CA VAL A 712 10.72 -0.30 37.71
C VAL A 712 10.74 -1.77 37.25
N GLY A 713 10.34 -2.02 36.00
CA GLY A 713 10.36 -3.36 35.39
C GLY A 713 9.21 -4.30 35.79
N GLN A 714 8.30 -3.87 36.68
CA GLN A 714 7.13 -4.68 37.07
C GLN A 714 5.85 -4.22 36.35
N ARG A 715 4.85 -5.09 36.31
CA ARG A 715 3.49 -4.80 35.84
C ARG A 715 2.50 -4.91 36.99
N CYS A 716 1.46 -4.10 36.95
CA CYS A 716 0.35 -4.14 37.90
C CYS A 716 -0.98 -3.91 37.17
N SER A 717 -2.10 -4.12 37.86
CA SER A 717 -3.43 -3.93 37.30
C SER A 717 -3.97 -2.54 37.64
N TYR A 718 -4.56 -1.90 36.64
CA TYR A 718 -5.19 -0.59 36.75
C TYR A 718 -6.69 -0.75 36.49
N ILE A 719 -7.51 -0.47 37.50
CA ILE A 719 -8.96 -0.46 37.39
C ILE A 719 -9.36 0.91 36.85
N CYS A 720 -9.90 0.96 35.64
CA CYS A 720 -10.39 2.17 34.98
C CYS A 720 -11.91 2.27 35.14
N GLU A 721 -12.42 3.40 35.59
CA GLU A 721 -13.84 3.64 35.88
C GLU A 721 -14.30 4.97 35.25
N ILE A 722 -15.51 5.00 34.70
CA ILE A 722 -16.18 6.22 34.26
C ILE A 722 -17.33 6.49 35.21
N LEU A 723 -17.28 7.62 35.91
CA LEU A 723 -18.26 8.04 36.91
C LEU A 723 -19.14 9.16 36.34
N ASP A 724 -20.33 9.33 36.92
CA ASP A 724 -21.17 10.48 36.62
C ASP A 724 -20.59 11.74 37.29
N GLY A 725 -20.07 12.67 36.47
CA GLY A 725 -19.57 13.97 36.90
C GLY A 725 -20.56 15.11 36.70
N GLY A 726 -21.85 14.82 36.55
CA GLY A 726 -22.88 15.81 36.25
C GLY A 726 -22.82 16.24 34.80
N ALA A 727 -22.23 17.40 34.48
CA ALA A 727 -22.23 17.95 33.12
C ALA A 727 -21.27 17.24 32.15
N ARG A 728 -20.27 16.51 32.66
CA ARG A 728 -19.25 15.76 31.91
C ARG A 728 -18.80 14.53 32.70
N PRO A 729 -18.34 13.44 32.04
CA PRO A 729 -17.87 12.25 32.74
C PRO A 729 -16.62 12.53 33.58
N LEU A 730 -16.48 11.80 34.68
CA LEU A 730 -15.24 11.74 35.45
C LEU A 730 -14.54 10.41 35.17
N PHE A 731 -13.24 10.49 34.93
CA PHE A 731 -12.40 9.35 34.61
C PHE A 731 -11.52 9.05 35.82
N LYS A 732 -11.67 7.84 36.38
CA LYS A 732 -10.96 7.38 37.56
C LYS A 732 -10.11 6.17 37.20
N VAL A 733 -8.84 6.15 37.64
CA VAL A 733 -7.98 4.97 37.57
C VAL A 733 -7.44 4.65 38.96
N THR A 734 -7.63 3.42 39.40
CA THR A 734 -7.08 2.88 40.66
C THR A 734 -5.99 1.86 40.33
N CYS A 735 -4.78 2.09 40.83
CA CYS A 735 -3.67 1.13 40.72
C CYS A 735 -3.82 0.05 41.80
N SER A 736 -3.58 -1.22 41.46
CA SER A 736 -3.62 -2.31 42.44
C SER A 736 -2.56 -2.18 43.55
N GLU A 737 -1.49 -1.45 43.27
CA GLU A 737 -0.40 -1.19 44.23
C GLU A 737 -0.68 0.02 45.14
N ASP A 738 -1.66 0.86 44.78
CA ASP A 738 -2.11 2.00 45.60
C ASP A 738 -3.64 2.17 45.48
N PRO A 739 -4.42 1.28 46.14
CA PRO A 739 -5.88 1.31 46.03
C PRO A 739 -6.53 2.52 46.72
N GLU A 740 -5.84 3.13 47.69
CA GLU A 740 -6.36 4.23 48.52
C GLU A 740 -6.29 5.59 47.82
N HIS A 741 -5.39 5.76 46.84
CA HIS A 741 -5.20 7.03 46.11
C HIS A 741 -5.55 6.89 44.62
N PRO A 742 -6.85 6.79 44.27
CA PRO A 742 -7.26 6.75 42.87
C PRO A 742 -7.01 8.08 42.17
N LEU A 743 -6.51 8.02 40.93
CA LEU A 743 -6.33 9.19 40.09
C LEU A 743 -7.64 9.54 39.40
N VAL A 744 -8.13 10.76 39.58
CA VAL A 744 -9.37 11.25 38.95
C VAL A 744 -9.10 12.50 38.11
N ARG A 745 -9.60 12.51 36.87
CA ARG A 745 -9.55 13.65 35.94
C ARG A 745 -10.85 13.79 35.16
N ASP A 746 -11.00 14.91 34.47
CA ASP A 746 -12.12 15.21 33.58
C ASP A 746 -11.94 14.68 32.13
N SER A 747 -10.84 13.97 31.86
CA SER A 747 -10.60 13.30 30.58
C SER A 747 -9.87 11.97 30.76
N SER A 748 -10.20 10.97 29.94
CA SER A 748 -9.56 9.65 29.95
C SER A 748 -8.06 9.73 29.70
N SER A 749 -7.62 10.64 28.83
CA SER A 749 -6.20 10.82 28.51
C SER A 749 -5.45 11.50 29.65
N GLY A 750 -6.09 12.45 30.36
CA GLY A 750 -5.47 13.15 31.49
C GLY A 750 -4.99 12.19 32.57
N VAL A 751 -5.82 11.22 32.97
CA VAL A 751 -5.44 10.24 34.01
C VAL A 751 -4.22 9.42 33.58
N TRP A 752 -4.21 8.95 32.33
CA TRP A 752 -3.12 8.10 31.83
C TRP A 752 -1.84 8.87 31.50
N ILE A 753 -1.93 10.16 31.21
CA ILE A 753 -0.75 11.04 31.10
C ILE A 753 -0.03 11.10 32.46
N ASP A 754 -0.76 11.24 33.56
CA ASP A 754 -0.16 11.29 34.91
C ASP A 754 0.52 9.97 35.28
N ILE A 755 -0.13 8.83 34.98
CA ILE A 755 0.47 7.49 35.16
C ILE A 755 1.76 7.36 34.34
N CYS A 756 1.73 7.71 33.04
CA CYS A 756 2.89 7.60 32.18
C CYS A 756 4.03 8.57 32.54
N LYS A 757 3.72 9.77 33.02
CA LYS A 757 4.73 10.69 33.58
C LYS A 757 5.43 10.05 34.77
N ARG A 758 4.66 9.47 35.71
CA ARG A 758 5.21 8.81 36.88
C ARG A 758 6.10 7.62 36.52
N ILE A 759 5.68 6.81 35.54
CA ILE A 759 6.49 5.70 35.00
C ILE A 759 7.82 6.22 34.41
N ASN A 760 7.79 7.31 33.64
CA ASN A 760 9.00 7.88 33.05
C ASN A 760 9.96 8.44 34.11
N GLU A 761 9.43 9.08 35.16
CA GLU A 761 10.22 9.58 36.29
C GLU A 761 11.00 8.46 36.97
N ILE A 762 10.34 7.33 37.31
CA ILE A 762 11.00 6.21 37.98
C ILE A 762 11.98 5.45 37.08
N GLN A 763 11.78 5.50 35.75
CA GLN A 763 12.68 4.90 34.76
C GLN A 763 13.88 5.79 34.39
N GLY A 764 13.96 7.02 34.92
CA GLY A 764 15.03 7.96 34.59
C GLY A 764 14.95 8.57 33.18
N ASN A 765 13.78 8.48 32.53
CA ASN A 765 13.57 8.97 31.16
C ASN A 765 13.26 10.48 31.16
N LYS A 766 14.12 11.31 30.55
CA LYS A 766 13.95 12.78 30.45
C LYS A 766 12.96 13.26 29.38
N ARG A 767 12.01 12.42 28.95
CA ARG A 767 11.04 12.80 27.91
C ARG A 767 9.97 13.73 28.51
N THR A 768 9.92 14.98 28.05
CA THR A 768 8.97 16.01 28.54
C THR A 768 7.57 15.88 27.94
N ASN A 769 7.45 15.28 26.75
CA ASN A 769 6.17 15.15 26.04
C ASN A 769 5.67 13.70 26.06
N VAL A 770 4.56 13.48 26.75
CA VAL A 770 3.88 12.17 26.86
C VAL A 770 2.55 12.25 26.10
N THR A 771 2.39 11.45 25.06
CA THR A 771 1.14 11.33 24.30
C THR A 771 0.50 9.97 24.59
N VAL A 772 -0.76 9.96 25.03
CA VAL A 772 -1.50 8.73 25.35
C VAL A 772 -2.93 8.83 24.83
N SER A 773 -3.43 7.76 24.23
CA SER A 773 -4.84 7.60 23.89
C SER A 773 -5.60 7.06 25.10
N GLY A 774 -6.25 7.93 25.87
CA GLY A 774 -7.08 7.52 27.01
C GLY A 774 -8.20 6.53 26.67
N PRO A 775 -8.96 6.70 25.56
CA PRO A 775 -9.99 5.73 25.17
C PRO A 775 -9.45 4.33 24.89
N ASP A 776 -8.25 4.23 24.31
CA ASP A 776 -7.55 2.95 24.13
C ASP A 776 -7.17 2.32 25.47
N ARG A 777 -6.61 3.12 26.38
CA ARG A 777 -6.24 2.65 27.72
C ARG A 777 -7.45 2.20 28.55
N TYR A 778 -8.60 2.82 28.41
CA TYR A 778 -9.83 2.36 29.06
C TYR A 778 -10.45 1.13 28.36
N GLY A 779 -10.06 0.84 27.12
CA GLY A 779 -10.64 -0.23 26.30
C GLY A 779 -11.87 0.21 25.48
N LEU A 780 -12.22 1.50 25.49
CA LEU A 780 -13.35 2.06 24.74
C LEU A 780 -13.10 2.12 23.22
N ALA A 781 -11.83 2.30 22.83
CA ALA A 781 -11.43 2.33 21.42
C ALA A 781 -11.29 0.92 20.80
N GLU A 782 -11.39 -0.13 21.60
CA GLU A 782 -11.34 -1.51 21.11
C GLU A 782 -12.54 -1.76 20.19
N PRO A 783 -12.33 -2.20 18.93
CA PRO A 783 -13.41 -2.27 17.94
C PRO A 783 -14.62 -3.09 18.41
N GLY A 784 -14.39 -4.19 19.12
CA GLY A 784 -15.50 -5.00 19.63
C GLY A 784 -16.20 -4.37 20.84
N VAL A 785 -15.50 -3.65 21.72
CA VAL A 785 -16.12 -2.91 22.83
C VAL A 785 -16.94 -1.75 22.30
N ASN A 786 -16.41 -1.01 21.33
CA ASN A 786 -17.11 0.10 20.69
C ASN A 786 -18.39 -0.39 19.97
N GLN A 787 -18.31 -1.51 19.25
CA GLN A 787 -19.49 -2.15 18.63
C GLN A 787 -20.54 -2.63 19.66
N LEU A 788 -20.11 -3.14 20.82
CA LEU A 788 -21.03 -3.49 21.89
C LEU A 788 -21.77 -2.26 22.41
N LEU A 789 -21.05 -1.16 22.64
CA LEU A 789 -21.63 0.11 23.07
C LEU A 789 -22.59 0.69 22.02
N GLN A 790 -22.32 0.54 20.72
CA GLN A 790 -23.27 0.95 19.65
C GLN A 790 -24.62 0.23 19.69
N CYS A 791 -24.72 -0.86 20.47
CA CYS A 791 -25.92 -1.70 20.54
C CYS A 791 -26.64 -1.58 21.88
N PHE A 792 -26.16 -0.66 22.72
CA PHE A 792 -26.82 -0.29 23.96
C PHE A 792 -28.00 0.63 23.67
N PRO A 793 -29.06 0.58 24.50
CA PRO A 793 -30.18 1.49 24.38
C PRO A 793 -29.71 2.95 24.36
N ASN A 794 -30.29 3.75 23.46
CA ASN A 794 -29.98 5.17 23.26
C ASN A 794 -28.63 5.49 22.59
N ALA A 795 -27.85 4.49 22.15
CA ALA A 795 -26.61 4.73 21.39
C ALA A 795 -26.87 5.55 20.11
N GLU A 796 -27.98 5.27 19.44
CA GLU A 796 -28.48 5.99 18.26
C GLU A 796 -28.94 7.42 18.53
N ARG A 797 -29.21 7.77 19.80
CA ARG A 797 -29.68 9.11 20.20
C ARG A 797 -28.53 10.07 20.53
N CYS A 798 -27.28 9.57 20.56
CA CYS A 798 -26.08 10.36 20.80
C CYS A 798 -25.74 11.26 19.61
N GLN A 799 -26.14 12.54 19.66
CA GLN A 799 -26.07 13.49 18.54
C GLN A 799 -24.67 13.69 17.93
N LYS A 800 -23.60 13.63 18.74
CA LYS A 800 -22.23 13.84 18.23
C LYS A 800 -21.60 12.58 17.65
N TYR A 801 -22.08 11.39 18.01
CA TYR A 801 -21.43 10.13 17.67
C TYR A 801 -21.73 9.71 16.23
N ARG A 802 -20.69 9.33 15.47
CA ARG A 802 -20.85 8.85 14.09
C ARG A 802 -20.71 7.33 14.05
N MET A 803 -21.78 6.64 13.69
CA MET A 803 -21.74 5.21 13.40
C MET A 803 -20.91 4.99 12.13
N THR A 804 -19.76 4.35 12.26
CA THR A 804 -18.84 3.97 11.16
C THR A 804 -18.90 2.49 10.87
#